data_AF-A0A1C7HQZ7-F1
#
_entry.id   AF-A0A1C7HQZ7-F1
#
_cell.length_a   1.000
_cell.length_b   1.000
_cell.length_c   1.000
_cell.angle_alpha   90.00
_cell.angle_beta   90.00
_cell.angle_gamma   90.00
#
_symmetry.space_group_name_H-M   'P 1'
#
loop_
_entity.id
_entity.type
_entity.pdbx_description
1 polymer ?
#
loop_
_entity_poly.entity_id
_entity_poly.type
_entity_poly.pdbx_seq_one_letter_code
_entity_poly.pdbx_strand_id
1 'polypeptide(L)'
;MKILKVIIDNFRNIAHADYDLGDRNIFIGPNYKGKTNTILAIYWALTGYMLDGSNDDMSLKPLDDTKKEVSVELVFEDGWTYKKAYSEKWTTKRGTKETVMEGHVTQYYVKGDKSSAKDALSELFQHMGLSNIKLETSKFGLVRAIIDPYYMAETCDWAILRSFVIELVGDVSNDDVYAAEELLNNIRPLLTGYGHDTAKATKHLKSRIKGAKDETNEKKAMLKGFSDIADVDASVLATAKKILADTDKTIAQYAAQKAGSVNQKLIDLRNNLAQVNLELAESIEYDRHHLDEVNADTKAKIRGYEEEVSSVRKTLAEKRNVFTNMQNENVKLDADIERVKNEIDIKKKAKGNKRDEYLVAKKSQFDGGMVLPDENTCPRCGEVLNAEYIDTVKAQNEKLKSEFEKKKKVTLDSIASEGKKLELEIQNLEFELDNLQKKERQNPDFILAEIKSIEADMAQKKVTIESLEKAMVNEYTSEKTYGLRMKQNDIQCAIRKEETVNTTEELDAKIAELKVSKVPYEETINKHNLYLQAHERVNLLNKELDDIATKQCEYESKLMLVEKFTQTKLSMLQSNVEKVFGKAVKFTLVKSNIKEGSWDEVCYPSVFGKDTPFKKGSESEKIITGIYLIECVKKKMGIPDLPIIFDAGSELDTQSLNTRLNTNSQLIMTKVDDINYTDVTLLKA
;
A
#
# COMPACT_ATOMS: atom_id res chain seq x y z
N MET A 1 6.87 -34.77 -26.90
CA MET A 1 5.47 -35.11 -26.65
C MET A 1 4.62 -34.45 -27.71
N LYS A 2 3.93 -35.25 -28.52
CA LYS A 2 3.00 -34.79 -29.56
C LYS A 2 1.60 -35.34 -29.31
N ILE A 3 0.59 -34.54 -29.63
CA ILE A 3 -0.81 -34.97 -29.67
C ILE A 3 -1.03 -35.59 -31.04
N LEU A 4 -1.43 -36.86 -31.12
CA LEU A 4 -1.79 -37.53 -32.38
C LEU A 4 -3.24 -37.30 -32.77
N LYS A 5 -4.14 -37.18 -31.79
CA LYS A 5 -5.56 -37.07 -32.04
C LYS A 5 -6.22 -36.16 -31.01
N VAL A 6 -7.16 -35.35 -31.48
CA VAL A 6 -8.05 -34.56 -30.63
C VAL A 6 -9.50 -34.87 -30.97
N ILE A 7 -10.30 -35.13 -29.93
CA ILE A 7 -11.75 -35.32 -30.02
C ILE A 7 -12.39 -34.24 -29.16
N ILE A 8 -13.32 -33.47 -29.74
CA ILE A 8 -13.97 -32.33 -29.10
C ILE A 8 -15.48 -32.52 -29.19
N ASP A 9 -16.17 -32.45 -28.06
CA ASP A 9 -17.63 -32.52 -27.98
C ASP A 9 -18.20 -31.26 -27.32
N ASN A 10 -19.22 -30.69 -27.97
CA ASN A 10 -20.05 -29.59 -27.47
C ASN A 10 -19.30 -28.32 -27.04
N PHE A 11 -18.08 -28.08 -27.52
CA PHE A 11 -17.28 -26.91 -27.17
C PHE A 11 -17.74 -25.68 -27.98
N ARG A 12 -18.48 -24.77 -27.34
CA ARG A 12 -19.03 -23.55 -27.95
C ARG A 12 -19.87 -23.85 -29.21
N ASN A 13 -19.34 -23.58 -30.41
CA ASN A 13 -20.03 -23.85 -31.67
C ASN A 13 -19.63 -25.19 -32.31
N ILE A 14 -18.76 -25.97 -31.66
CA ILE A 14 -18.34 -27.30 -32.11
C ILE A 14 -19.24 -28.33 -31.46
N ALA A 15 -20.15 -28.94 -32.23
CA ALA A 15 -20.99 -30.04 -31.72
C ALA A 15 -20.14 -31.31 -31.52
N HIS A 16 -19.37 -31.68 -32.54
CA HIS A 16 -18.40 -32.75 -32.49
C HIS A 16 -17.29 -32.45 -33.51
N ALA A 17 -16.03 -32.72 -33.15
CA ALA A 17 -14.91 -32.70 -34.08
C ALA A 17 -13.89 -33.78 -33.71
N ASP A 18 -13.33 -34.40 -34.74
CA ASP A 18 -12.31 -35.43 -34.63
C ASP A 18 -11.18 -35.10 -35.62
N TYR A 19 -9.98 -34.86 -35.11
CA TYR A 19 -8.82 -34.50 -35.91
C TYR A 19 -7.59 -35.33 -35.54
N ASP A 20 -7.01 -36.02 -36.51
CA ASP A 20 -5.65 -36.55 -36.39
C ASP A 20 -4.65 -35.41 -36.63
N LEU A 21 -3.67 -35.22 -35.77
CA LEU A 21 -2.68 -34.15 -35.86
C LEU A 21 -1.32 -34.69 -36.33
N GLY A 22 -0.59 -33.87 -37.09
CA GLY A 22 0.81 -34.09 -37.49
C GLY A 22 1.77 -33.15 -36.74
N ASP A 23 2.91 -32.85 -37.34
CA ASP A 23 3.91 -31.95 -36.74
C ASP A 23 3.49 -30.49 -36.84
N ARG A 24 2.91 -30.09 -37.97
CA ARG A 24 2.36 -28.74 -38.16
C ARG A 24 0.89 -28.85 -38.53
N ASN A 25 0.04 -28.20 -37.74
CA ASN A 25 -1.41 -28.32 -37.84
C ASN A 25 -2.02 -26.94 -38.02
N ILE A 26 -2.59 -26.69 -39.20
CA ILE A 26 -3.23 -25.41 -39.53
C ILE A 26 -4.73 -25.66 -39.70
N PHE A 27 -5.51 -25.19 -38.74
CA PHE A 27 -6.97 -25.14 -38.83
C PHE A 27 -7.35 -23.94 -39.70
N ILE A 28 -7.61 -24.21 -40.98
CA ILE A 28 -7.91 -23.22 -42.00
C ILE A 28 -9.41 -23.12 -42.28
N GLY A 29 -9.93 -21.92 -42.50
CA GLY A 29 -11.33 -21.72 -42.89
C GLY A 29 -11.85 -20.31 -42.61
N PRO A 30 -13.14 -20.05 -42.88
CA PRO A 30 -13.73 -18.74 -42.68
C PRO A 30 -13.92 -18.43 -41.19
N ASN A 31 -14.05 -17.15 -40.87
CA ASN A 31 -14.39 -16.70 -39.51
C ASN A 31 -15.74 -17.28 -39.05
N TYR A 32 -15.91 -17.39 -37.73
CA TYR A 32 -17.12 -17.91 -37.06
C TYR A 32 -17.45 -19.40 -37.29
N LYS A 33 -16.60 -20.17 -37.98
CA LYS A 33 -16.80 -21.62 -38.20
C LYS A 33 -16.18 -22.54 -37.13
N GLY A 34 -15.51 -22.00 -36.12
CA GLY A 34 -14.99 -22.79 -34.99
C GLY A 34 -13.48 -23.03 -34.98
N LYS A 35 -12.72 -22.56 -35.98
CA LYS A 35 -11.25 -22.63 -36.05
C LYS A 35 -10.54 -22.24 -34.74
N THR A 36 -10.85 -21.07 -34.21
CA THR A 36 -10.31 -20.58 -32.93
C THR A 36 -10.80 -21.43 -31.74
N ASN A 37 -12.05 -21.90 -31.77
CA ASN A 37 -12.59 -22.76 -30.70
C ASN A 37 -11.91 -24.13 -30.66
N THR A 38 -11.46 -24.67 -31.80
CA THR A 38 -10.69 -25.92 -31.86
C THR A 38 -9.37 -25.81 -31.09
N ILE A 39 -8.59 -24.77 -31.36
CA ILE A 39 -7.30 -24.59 -30.66
C ILE A 39 -7.49 -24.20 -29.19
N LEU A 40 -8.55 -23.44 -28.86
CA LEU A 40 -8.90 -23.13 -27.47
C LEU A 40 -9.30 -24.37 -26.68
N ALA A 41 -10.01 -25.32 -27.30
CA ALA A 41 -10.37 -26.59 -26.66
C ALA A 41 -9.13 -27.40 -26.27
N ILE A 42 -8.14 -27.51 -27.17
CA ILE A 42 -6.86 -28.17 -26.91
C ILE A 42 -6.11 -27.45 -25.79
N TYR A 43 -6.00 -26.11 -25.89
CA TYR A 43 -5.31 -25.29 -24.89
C TYR A 43 -5.96 -25.41 -23.51
N TRP A 44 -7.29 -25.40 -23.42
CA TRP A 44 -8.05 -25.56 -22.18
C TRP A 44 -7.86 -26.95 -21.54
N ALA A 45 -7.81 -28.00 -22.36
CA ALA A 45 -7.54 -29.35 -21.86
C ALA A 45 -6.17 -29.44 -21.17
N LEU A 46 -5.14 -28.85 -21.79
CA LEU A 46 -3.76 -28.88 -21.29
C LEU A 46 -3.51 -27.93 -20.10
N THR A 47 -4.10 -26.73 -20.14
CA THR A 47 -3.73 -25.65 -19.20
C THR A 47 -4.81 -25.36 -18.16
N GLY A 48 -6.07 -25.62 -18.47
CA GLY A 48 -7.22 -25.14 -17.71
C GLY A 48 -7.53 -23.66 -17.87
N TYR A 49 -6.89 -22.98 -18.82
CA TYR A 49 -7.14 -21.58 -19.14
C TYR A 49 -7.57 -21.43 -20.60
N MET A 50 -8.09 -20.26 -20.93
CA MET A 50 -8.25 -19.78 -22.30
C MET A 50 -7.01 -18.97 -22.70
N LEU A 51 -6.80 -18.73 -24.01
CA LEU A 51 -5.62 -18.00 -24.50
C LEU A 51 -5.55 -16.55 -23.98
N ASP A 52 -6.70 -15.94 -23.64
CA ASP A 52 -6.76 -14.62 -22.98
C ASP A 52 -6.38 -14.66 -21.49
N GLY A 53 -6.12 -15.84 -20.94
CA GLY A 53 -5.76 -16.08 -19.54
C GLY A 53 -6.93 -16.23 -18.57
N SER A 54 -8.18 -16.17 -19.05
CA SER A 54 -9.36 -16.48 -18.24
C SER A 54 -9.48 -17.98 -17.94
N ASN A 55 -10.16 -18.32 -16.85
CA ASN A 55 -10.48 -19.69 -16.45
C ASN A 55 -12.01 -19.90 -16.33
N ASP A 56 -12.78 -19.18 -17.16
CA ASP A 56 -14.24 -19.25 -17.17
C ASP A 56 -14.73 -20.48 -17.95
N ASP A 57 -14.78 -21.62 -17.27
CA ASP A 57 -15.27 -22.89 -17.82
C ASP A 57 -16.75 -22.81 -18.27
N MET A 58 -17.54 -21.88 -17.73
CA MET A 58 -18.94 -21.71 -18.15
C MET A 58 -19.04 -21.18 -19.58
N SER A 59 -18.06 -20.37 -20.01
CA SER A 59 -17.97 -19.84 -21.39
C SER A 59 -17.70 -20.90 -22.46
N LEU A 60 -17.43 -22.14 -22.06
CA LEU A 60 -17.17 -23.28 -22.95
C LEU A 60 -18.46 -23.94 -23.43
N LYS A 61 -19.56 -23.77 -22.67
CA LYS A 61 -20.85 -24.39 -22.98
C LYS A 61 -21.38 -23.92 -24.34
N PRO A 62 -22.07 -24.81 -25.08
CA PRO A 62 -22.65 -24.41 -26.35
C PRO A 62 -23.87 -23.52 -26.10
N LEU A 63 -24.13 -22.58 -27.02
CA LEU A 63 -25.15 -21.55 -26.84
C LEU A 63 -26.59 -22.09 -26.96
N ASP A 64 -26.77 -23.19 -27.70
CA ASP A 64 -28.05 -23.85 -27.93
C ASP A 64 -28.50 -24.69 -26.73
N ASP A 65 -27.55 -25.25 -25.96
CA ASP A 65 -27.86 -26.10 -24.82
C ASP A 65 -26.73 -26.13 -23.78
N THR A 66 -26.87 -25.30 -22.75
CA THR A 66 -25.86 -25.18 -21.68
C THR A 66 -25.74 -26.45 -20.82
N LYS A 67 -26.67 -27.40 -20.92
CA LYS A 67 -26.65 -28.65 -20.13
C LYS A 67 -25.72 -29.70 -20.70
N LYS A 68 -25.40 -29.64 -22.01
CA LYS A 68 -24.52 -30.61 -22.67
C LYS A 68 -23.16 -30.65 -21.99
N GLU A 69 -22.63 -31.86 -21.78
CA GLU A 69 -21.25 -32.04 -21.35
C GLU A 69 -20.31 -31.55 -22.44
N VAL A 70 -19.38 -30.67 -22.08
CA VAL A 70 -18.28 -30.25 -22.94
C VAL A 70 -17.12 -31.18 -22.66
N SER A 71 -16.54 -31.81 -23.68
CA SER A 71 -15.43 -32.72 -23.47
C SER A 71 -14.34 -32.55 -24.52
N VAL A 72 -13.09 -32.67 -24.07
CA VAL A 72 -11.91 -32.68 -24.95
C VAL A 72 -11.05 -33.87 -24.55
N GLU A 73 -10.81 -34.76 -25.50
CA GLU A 73 -9.94 -35.92 -25.34
C GLU A 73 -8.72 -35.78 -26.25
N LEU A 74 -7.55 -35.92 -25.64
CA LEU A 74 -6.24 -35.86 -26.31
C LEU A 74 -5.63 -37.25 -26.29
N VAL A 75 -5.22 -37.73 -27.45
CA VAL A 75 -4.44 -38.96 -27.61
C VAL A 75 -3.03 -38.57 -28.02
N PHE A 76 -2.03 -39.04 -27.29
CA PHE A 76 -0.62 -38.73 -27.51
C PHE A 76 0.08 -39.82 -28.33
N GLU A 77 1.30 -39.52 -28.80
CA GLU A 77 2.08 -40.40 -29.69
C GLU A 77 2.40 -41.80 -29.16
N ASP A 78 2.41 -41.96 -27.84
CA ASP A 78 2.61 -43.23 -27.14
C ASP A 78 1.30 -43.96 -26.80
N GLY A 79 0.16 -43.43 -27.26
CA GLY A 79 -1.18 -43.94 -26.94
C GLY A 79 -1.70 -43.54 -25.57
N TRP A 80 -0.98 -42.71 -24.81
CA TRP A 80 -1.50 -42.13 -23.57
C TRP A 80 -2.70 -41.24 -23.90
N THR A 81 -3.78 -41.34 -23.13
CA THR A 81 -4.99 -40.52 -23.34
C THR A 81 -5.30 -39.69 -22.11
N TYR A 82 -5.76 -38.47 -22.36
CA TYR A 82 -6.19 -37.52 -21.35
C TYR A 82 -7.46 -36.84 -21.80
N LYS A 83 -8.52 -37.00 -21.02
CA LYS A 83 -9.82 -36.37 -21.28
C LYS A 83 -10.20 -35.45 -20.14
N LYS A 84 -10.60 -34.23 -20.50
CA LYS A 84 -11.18 -33.24 -19.58
C LYS A 84 -12.62 -32.97 -20.01
N ALA A 85 -13.55 -33.12 -19.08
CA ALA A 85 -14.98 -32.92 -19.32
C ALA A 85 -15.59 -31.95 -18.31
N TYR A 86 -16.45 -31.05 -18.77
CA TYR A 86 -17.14 -30.05 -17.95
C TYR A 86 -18.66 -30.17 -18.11
N SER A 87 -19.34 -30.51 -17.01
CA SER A 87 -20.79 -30.78 -17.00
C SER A 87 -21.47 -30.09 -15.81
N GLU A 88 -22.79 -29.99 -15.86
CA GLU A 88 -23.58 -29.70 -14.66
C GLU A 88 -23.46 -30.88 -13.68
N LYS A 89 -23.44 -30.58 -12.38
CA LYS A 89 -23.46 -31.57 -11.30
C LYS A 89 -24.90 -31.78 -10.86
N TRP A 90 -25.45 -32.94 -11.16
CA TRP A 90 -26.79 -33.35 -10.73
C TRP A 90 -26.69 -34.35 -9.59
N THR A 91 -27.41 -34.13 -8.49
CA THR A 91 -27.49 -35.05 -7.35
C THR A 91 -28.93 -35.43 -7.06
N THR A 92 -29.14 -36.68 -6.62
CA THR A 92 -30.46 -37.14 -6.15
C THR A 92 -30.55 -36.90 -4.65
N LYS A 93 -31.57 -36.18 -4.18
CA LYS A 93 -31.77 -35.98 -2.74
C LYS A 93 -31.99 -37.32 -2.04
N ARG A 94 -31.31 -37.53 -0.91
CA ARG A 94 -31.40 -38.78 -0.13
C ARG A 94 -32.84 -39.04 0.29
N GLY A 95 -33.40 -40.18 -0.12
CA GLY A 95 -34.77 -40.59 0.20
C GLY A 95 -35.85 -40.10 -0.77
N THR A 96 -35.50 -39.38 -1.85
CA THR A 96 -36.46 -39.01 -2.91
C THR A 96 -35.94 -39.45 -4.29
N LYS A 97 -36.82 -39.38 -5.32
CA LYS A 97 -36.44 -39.54 -6.73
C LYS A 97 -36.13 -38.20 -7.41
N GLU A 98 -36.06 -37.11 -6.64
CA GLU A 98 -35.87 -35.77 -7.17
C GLU A 98 -34.37 -35.50 -7.40
N THR A 99 -33.99 -35.21 -8.64
CA THR A 99 -32.65 -34.77 -9.03
C THR A 99 -32.57 -33.25 -9.05
N VAL A 100 -31.58 -32.67 -8.37
CA VAL A 100 -31.35 -31.22 -8.31
C VAL A 100 -29.95 -30.91 -8.86
N MET A 101 -29.83 -29.81 -9.61
CA MET A 101 -28.54 -29.28 -10.07
C MET A 101 -27.86 -28.56 -8.90
N GLU A 102 -26.70 -29.06 -8.47
CA GLU A 102 -25.89 -28.53 -7.36
C GLU A 102 -24.74 -27.62 -7.80
N GLY A 103 -24.61 -27.37 -9.11
CA GLY A 103 -23.55 -26.56 -9.69
C GLY A 103 -22.92 -27.22 -10.92
N HIS A 104 -21.61 -27.04 -11.09
CA HIS A 104 -20.82 -27.62 -12.17
C HIS A 104 -19.73 -28.53 -11.64
N VAL A 105 -19.28 -29.47 -12.46
CA VAL A 105 -18.18 -30.37 -12.14
C VAL A 105 -17.27 -30.53 -13.36
N THR A 106 -15.96 -30.50 -13.10
CA THR A 106 -14.94 -30.87 -14.08
C THR A 106 -14.46 -32.28 -13.75
N GLN A 107 -14.56 -33.18 -14.71
CA GLN A 107 -14.17 -34.57 -14.61
C GLN A 107 -12.95 -34.84 -15.50
N TYR A 108 -12.08 -35.72 -15.02
CA TYR A 108 -10.84 -36.06 -15.69
C TYR A 108 -10.80 -37.56 -15.92
N TYR A 109 -10.26 -37.98 -17.06
CA TYR A 109 -10.01 -39.37 -17.37
C TYR A 109 -8.61 -39.52 -17.93
N VAL A 110 -7.85 -40.49 -17.41
CA VAL A 110 -6.49 -40.80 -17.86
C VAL A 110 -6.47 -42.25 -18.30
N LYS A 111 -6.00 -42.53 -19.52
CA LYS A 111 -6.03 -43.87 -20.13
C LYS A 111 -7.44 -44.51 -20.12
N GLY A 112 -8.48 -43.68 -20.17
CA GLY A 112 -9.89 -44.10 -20.12
C GLY A 112 -10.50 -44.23 -18.72
N ASP A 113 -9.70 -44.26 -17.66
CA ASP A 113 -10.18 -44.39 -16.28
C ASP A 113 -10.46 -43.03 -15.64
N LYS A 114 -11.57 -42.92 -14.90
CA LYS A 114 -11.92 -41.70 -14.17
C LYS A 114 -10.87 -41.41 -13.09
N SER A 115 -10.31 -40.20 -13.11
CA SER A 115 -9.27 -39.77 -12.19
C SER A 115 -9.69 -38.51 -11.42
N SER A 116 -9.09 -38.30 -10.25
CA SER A 116 -9.28 -37.06 -9.49
C SER A 116 -8.57 -35.91 -10.22
N ALA A 117 -9.02 -34.66 -10.03
CA ALA A 117 -8.37 -33.51 -10.66
C ALA A 117 -6.88 -33.42 -10.31
N LYS A 118 -6.53 -33.74 -9.06
CA LYS A 118 -5.14 -33.71 -8.57
C LYS A 118 -4.28 -34.78 -9.26
N ASP A 119 -4.78 -36.01 -9.33
CA ASP A 119 -4.01 -37.13 -9.88
C ASP A 119 -3.88 -37.00 -11.40
N ALA A 120 -4.96 -36.63 -12.08
CA ALA A 120 -4.95 -36.38 -13.52
C ALA A 120 -3.96 -35.28 -13.93
N LEU A 121 -3.93 -34.16 -13.20
CA LEU A 121 -2.96 -33.09 -13.43
C LEU A 121 -1.53 -33.54 -13.11
N SER A 122 -1.33 -34.32 -12.06
CA SER A 122 -0.01 -34.88 -11.71
C SER A 122 0.50 -35.82 -12.79
N GLU A 123 -0.36 -36.71 -13.32
CA GLU A 123 -0.02 -37.61 -14.42
C GLU A 123 0.24 -36.85 -15.72
N LEU A 124 -0.57 -35.82 -16.04
CA LEU A 124 -0.32 -34.94 -17.18
C LEU A 124 1.03 -34.25 -17.06
N PHE A 125 1.36 -33.66 -15.90
CA PHE A 125 2.65 -33.00 -15.70
C PHE A 125 3.82 -33.99 -15.76
N GLN A 126 3.63 -35.21 -15.26
CA GLN A 126 4.63 -36.27 -15.42
C GLN A 126 4.84 -36.62 -16.90
N HIS A 127 3.76 -36.78 -17.66
CA HIS A 127 3.81 -37.08 -19.09
C HIS A 127 4.47 -35.96 -19.90
N MET A 128 4.21 -34.71 -19.52
CA MET A 128 4.85 -33.51 -20.09
C MET A 128 6.31 -33.31 -19.64
N GLY A 129 6.87 -34.17 -18.77
CA GLY A 129 8.23 -34.03 -18.26
C GLY A 129 8.43 -32.89 -17.25
N LEU A 130 7.36 -32.45 -16.58
CA LEU A 130 7.35 -31.30 -15.66
C LEU A 130 7.33 -31.71 -14.17
N SER A 131 7.14 -32.99 -13.85
CA SER A 131 6.94 -33.49 -12.48
C SER A 131 8.09 -33.18 -11.51
N ASN A 132 9.32 -33.06 -12.02
CA ASN A 132 10.51 -32.75 -11.22
C ASN A 132 10.84 -31.24 -11.18
N ILE A 133 10.04 -30.41 -11.86
CA ILE A 133 10.25 -28.96 -11.91
C ILE A 133 9.40 -28.31 -10.83
N LYS A 134 10.07 -27.71 -9.85
CA LYS A 134 9.43 -26.91 -8.81
C LYS A 134 9.85 -25.47 -8.99
N LEU A 135 8.87 -24.60 -9.18
CA LEU A 135 9.10 -23.17 -9.20
C LEU A 135 8.88 -22.59 -7.80
N GLU A 136 9.79 -21.75 -7.34
CA GLU A 136 9.57 -20.86 -6.20
C GLU A 136 8.48 -19.84 -6.52
N THR A 137 8.43 -19.38 -7.77
CA THR A 137 7.39 -18.48 -8.29
C THR A 137 6.08 -19.23 -8.54
N SER A 138 5.35 -19.59 -7.48
CA SER A 138 4.13 -20.42 -7.54
C SER A 138 2.98 -19.86 -8.39
N LYS A 139 2.97 -18.55 -8.68
CA LYS A 139 1.96 -17.91 -9.54
C LYS A 139 2.30 -17.96 -11.03
N PHE A 140 3.51 -18.37 -11.41
CA PHE A 140 3.93 -18.46 -12.81
C PHE A 140 3.39 -19.73 -13.45
N GLY A 141 2.59 -19.57 -14.51
CA GLY A 141 1.98 -20.65 -15.26
C GLY A 141 2.96 -21.30 -16.23
N LEU A 142 3.88 -22.13 -15.73
CA LEU A 142 4.93 -22.77 -16.54
C LEU A 142 4.37 -23.50 -17.78
N VAL A 143 3.27 -24.25 -17.61
CA VAL A 143 2.61 -24.97 -18.71
C VAL A 143 2.15 -24.01 -19.80
N ARG A 144 1.64 -22.84 -19.44
CA ARG A 144 1.27 -21.80 -20.42
C ARG A 144 2.51 -21.20 -21.06
N ALA A 145 3.56 -20.96 -20.28
CA ALA A 145 4.81 -20.36 -20.73
C ALA A 145 5.57 -21.18 -21.78
N ILE A 146 5.32 -22.48 -21.87
CA ILE A 146 5.97 -23.41 -22.81
C ILE A 146 5.05 -23.89 -23.95
N ILE A 147 3.79 -23.45 -23.96
CA ILE A 147 2.76 -23.81 -24.97
C ILE A 147 2.26 -22.57 -25.71
N ASP A 148 2.16 -21.42 -25.05
CA ASP A 148 1.59 -20.19 -25.59
C ASP A 148 2.68 -19.12 -25.78
N PRO A 149 2.98 -18.73 -27.04
CA PRO A 149 4.03 -17.76 -27.33
C PRO A 149 3.76 -16.36 -26.77
N TYR A 150 2.52 -16.05 -26.38
CA TYR A 150 2.14 -14.75 -25.82
C TYR A 150 2.23 -14.72 -24.30
N TYR A 151 2.24 -15.87 -23.62
CA TYR A 151 2.09 -15.90 -22.16
C TYR A 151 3.15 -15.06 -21.44
N MET A 152 4.43 -15.33 -21.70
CA MET A 152 5.53 -14.65 -20.99
C MET A 152 5.59 -13.14 -21.24
N ALA A 153 5.22 -12.69 -22.43
CA ALA A 153 5.51 -11.33 -22.89
C ALA A 153 4.27 -10.43 -23.07
N GLU A 154 3.07 -11.01 -23.10
CA GLU A 154 1.81 -10.29 -23.29
C GLU A 154 0.87 -10.42 -22.08
N THR A 155 0.52 -11.65 -21.68
CA THR A 155 -0.57 -11.92 -20.71
C THR A 155 -0.09 -12.14 -19.28
N CYS A 156 1.18 -12.49 -19.05
CA CYS A 156 1.76 -12.58 -17.70
C CYS A 156 2.03 -11.18 -17.12
N ASP A 157 1.69 -10.99 -15.84
CA ASP A 157 2.09 -9.79 -15.11
C ASP A 157 3.62 -9.69 -15.05
N TRP A 158 4.15 -8.47 -15.22
CA TRP A 158 5.59 -8.25 -15.35
C TRP A 158 6.35 -8.59 -14.06
N ALA A 159 5.74 -8.43 -12.87
CA ALA A 159 6.41 -8.75 -11.62
C ALA A 159 6.49 -10.27 -11.39
N ILE A 160 5.45 -10.99 -11.81
CA ILE A 160 5.47 -12.47 -11.85
C ILE A 160 6.51 -12.95 -12.86
N LEU A 161 6.52 -12.39 -14.07
CA LEU A 161 7.53 -12.71 -15.10
C LEU A 161 8.94 -12.46 -14.57
N ARG A 162 9.18 -11.31 -13.92
CA ARG A 162 10.49 -10.97 -13.37
C ARG A 162 10.98 -11.98 -12.36
N SER A 163 10.09 -12.39 -11.45
CA SER A 163 10.41 -13.39 -10.42
C SER A 163 10.83 -14.71 -11.08
N PHE A 164 10.07 -15.16 -12.08
CA PHE A 164 10.42 -16.35 -12.86
C PHE A 164 11.74 -16.18 -13.63
N VAL A 165 11.99 -15.03 -14.26
CA VAL A 165 13.24 -14.78 -15.00
C VAL A 165 14.43 -14.83 -14.05
N ILE A 166 14.35 -14.21 -12.87
CA ILE A 166 15.41 -14.27 -11.84
C ILE A 166 15.68 -15.71 -11.43
N GLU A 167 14.61 -16.46 -11.15
CA GLU A 167 14.68 -17.86 -10.77
C GLU A 167 15.33 -18.72 -11.88
N LEU A 168 14.98 -18.47 -13.14
CA LEU A 168 15.48 -19.19 -14.31
C LEU A 168 16.96 -18.89 -14.60
N VAL A 169 17.38 -17.62 -14.49
CA VAL A 169 18.72 -17.17 -14.91
C VAL A 169 19.73 -17.17 -13.75
N GLY A 170 19.24 -17.21 -12.51
CA GLY A 170 20.01 -17.05 -11.28
C GLY A 170 20.08 -15.59 -10.83
N ASP A 171 19.77 -15.34 -9.55
CA ASP A 171 19.88 -14.01 -8.94
C ASP A 171 21.35 -13.55 -8.82
N VAL A 172 21.54 -12.24 -8.71
CA VAL A 172 22.83 -11.62 -8.41
C VAL A 172 23.00 -11.53 -6.90
N SER A 173 24.15 -11.99 -6.38
CA SER A 173 24.39 -11.91 -4.94
C SER A 173 24.52 -10.45 -4.49
N ASN A 174 24.08 -10.15 -3.27
CA ASN A 174 24.17 -8.79 -2.74
C ASN A 174 25.64 -8.34 -2.58
N ASP A 175 26.55 -9.27 -2.30
CA ASP A 175 27.98 -8.99 -2.20
C ASP A 175 28.60 -8.61 -3.55
N ASP A 176 28.18 -9.24 -4.65
CA ASP A 176 28.60 -8.83 -5.99
C ASP A 176 28.14 -7.40 -6.32
N VAL A 177 26.94 -7.01 -5.85
CA VAL A 177 26.42 -5.64 -6.04
C VAL A 177 27.26 -4.62 -5.25
N TYR A 178 27.65 -4.93 -4.01
CA TYR A 178 28.52 -4.06 -3.22
C TYR A 178 29.94 -3.99 -3.78
N ALA A 179 30.44 -5.07 -4.38
CA ALA A 179 31.74 -5.10 -5.04
C ALA A 179 31.75 -4.29 -6.35
N ALA A 180 30.62 -4.24 -7.06
CA ALA A 180 30.48 -3.51 -8.31
C ALA A 180 30.37 -1.98 -8.13
N GLU A 181 29.86 -1.50 -6.99
CA GLU A 181 29.67 -0.07 -6.71
C GLU A 181 30.01 0.23 -5.24
N GLU A 182 31.22 0.75 -5.01
CA GLU A 182 31.80 0.94 -3.67
C GLU A 182 30.95 1.87 -2.79
N LEU A 183 30.31 2.89 -3.37
CA LEU A 183 29.43 3.84 -2.68
C LEU A 183 28.25 3.15 -1.96
N LEU A 184 27.83 1.97 -2.42
CA LEU A 184 26.74 1.20 -1.79
C LEU A 184 27.13 0.59 -0.44
N ASN A 185 28.44 0.51 -0.12
CA ASN A 185 28.87 0.03 1.20
C ASN A 185 28.36 0.93 2.33
N ASN A 186 28.11 2.22 2.06
CA ASN A 186 27.54 3.17 3.02
C ASN A 186 26.14 2.77 3.53
N ILE A 187 25.39 1.97 2.77
CA ILE A 187 24.05 1.46 3.17
C ILE A 187 24.04 -0.03 3.47
N ARG A 188 25.17 -0.72 3.40
CA ARG A 188 25.24 -2.18 3.66
C ARG A 188 24.69 -2.56 5.04
N PRO A 189 25.01 -1.86 6.15
CA PRO A 189 24.42 -2.17 7.45
C PRO A 189 22.90 -1.99 7.47
N LEU A 190 22.39 -0.92 6.83
CA LEU A 190 20.95 -0.64 6.72
C LEU A 190 20.24 -1.78 5.98
N LEU A 191 20.72 -2.16 4.81
CA LEU A 191 20.12 -3.23 4.01
C LEU A 191 20.22 -4.58 4.70
N THR A 192 21.36 -4.91 5.33
CA THR A 192 21.52 -6.15 6.10
C THR A 192 20.49 -6.24 7.22
N GLY A 193 20.23 -5.14 7.94
CA GLY A 193 19.21 -5.08 8.99
C GLY A 193 17.77 -5.33 8.50
N TYR A 194 17.50 -5.15 7.20
CA TYR A 194 16.23 -5.49 6.55
C TYR A 194 16.28 -6.77 5.72
N GLY A 195 17.32 -7.60 5.85
CA GLY A 195 17.49 -8.81 5.05
C GLY A 195 17.63 -8.53 3.55
N HIS A 196 18.22 -7.38 3.20
CA HIS A 196 18.36 -6.83 1.85
C HIS A 196 17.02 -6.56 1.11
N ASP A 197 15.92 -6.45 1.87
CA ASP A 197 14.63 -6.02 1.34
C ASP A 197 14.64 -4.50 1.10
N THR A 198 14.89 -4.11 -0.15
CA THR A 198 14.99 -2.70 -0.56
C THR A 198 13.65 -1.96 -0.41
N ALA A 199 12.51 -2.65 -0.52
CA ALA A 199 11.19 -2.06 -0.33
C ALA A 199 10.95 -1.69 1.14
N LYS A 200 11.32 -2.57 2.09
CA LYS A 200 11.25 -2.26 3.53
C LYS A 200 12.20 -1.13 3.92
N ALA A 201 13.44 -1.18 3.45
CA ALA A 201 14.42 -0.12 3.72
C ALA A 201 13.94 1.25 3.18
N THR A 202 13.41 1.26 1.96
CA THR A 202 12.81 2.45 1.33
C THR A 202 11.64 3.00 2.15
N LYS A 203 10.72 2.12 2.58
CA LYS A 203 9.58 2.52 3.42
C LYS A 203 10.03 3.11 4.75
N HIS A 204 11.04 2.51 5.39
CA HIS A 204 11.62 3.03 6.63
C HIS A 204 12.21 4.44 6.44
N LEU A 205 13.06 4.62 5.43
CA LEU A 205 13.69 5.90 5.14
C LEU A 205 12.67 6.99 4.81
N LYS A 206 11.67 6.70 3.97
CA LYS A 206 10.57 7.64 3.67
C LYS A 206 9.80 8.06 4.93
N SER A 207 9.58 7.12 5.86
CA SER A 207 8.96 7.43 7.16
C SER A 207 9.83 8.35 8.02
N ARG A 208 11.16 8.14 8.04
CA ARG A 208 12.10 9.00 8.78
C ARG A 208 12.20 10.40 8.18
N ILE A 209 12.23 10.51 6.85
CA ILE A 209 12.20 11.78 6.12
C ILE A 209 10.91 12.55 6.45
N LYS A 210 9.76 11.87 6.43
CA LYS A 210 8.49 12.50 6.82
C LYS A 210 8.52 12.99 8.28
N GLY A 211 8.98 12.14 9.20
CA GLY A 211 9.11 12.52 10.62
C GLY A 211 10.01 13.75 10.82
N ALA A 212 11.14 13.83 10.13
CA ALA A 212 12.04 14.99 10.19
C ALA A 212 11.36 16.28 9.65
N LYS A 213 10.54 16.17 8.59
CA LYS A 213 9.76 17.31 8.07
C LYS A 213 8.69 17.76 9.06
N ASP A 214 7.99 16.82 9.68
CA ASP A 214 6.95 17.11 10.68
C ASP A 214 7.58 17.80 11.91
N GLU A 215 8.72 17.29 12.40
CA GLU A 215 9.49 17.89 13.50
C GLU A 215 10.01 19.29 13.12
N THR A 216 10.52 19.47 11.89
CA THR A 216 10.94 20.78 11.38
C THR A 216 9.80 21.79 11.41
N ASN A 217 8.59 21.39 11.01
CA ASN A 217 7.42 22.27 11.01
C ASN A 217 7.01 22.66 12.44
N GLU A 218 7.03 21.70 13.38
CA GLU A 218 6.76 21.95 14.79
C GLU A 218 7.75 22.95 15.40
N LYS A 219 9.06 22.73 15.19
CA LYS A 219 10.12 23.61 15.71
C LYS A 219 10.06 25.02 15.08
N LYS A 220 9.76 25.12 13.79
CA LYS A 220 9.52 26.43 13.13
C LYS A 220 8.31 27.16 13.69
N ALA A 221 7.24 26.44 14.03
CA ALA A 221 6.07 27.04 14.69
C ALA A 221 6.43 27.56 16.09
N MET A 222 7.21 26.81 16.87
CA MET A 222 7.74 27.27 18.16
C MET A 222 8.61 28.52 18.01
N LEU A 223 9.51 28.53 17.01
CA LEU A 223 10.42 29.64 16.73
C LEU A 223 9.64 30.96 16.51
N LYS A 224 8.53 30.91 15.76
CA LYS A 224 7.65 32.06 15.52
C LYS A 224 7.04 32.63 16.81
N GLY A 225 6.84 31.81 17.84
CA GLY A 225 6.32 32.26 19.14
C GLY A 225 7.30 33.12 19.95
N PHE A 226 8.61 33.07 19.63
CA PHE A 226 9.66 33.83 20.32
C PHE A 226 10.23 34.99 19.48
N SER A 227 10.06 34.96 18.16
CA SER A 227 10.64 35.95 17.24
C SER A 227 10.10 37.38 17.41
N ASP A 228 8.93 37.52 18.04
CA ASP A 228 8.24 38.80 18.20
C ASP A 228 8.62 39.53 19.50
N ILE A 229 9.45 38.91 20.36
CA ILE A 229 9.93 39.53 21.60
C ILE A 229 11.07 40.48 21.25
N ALA A 230 10.79 41.79 21.27
CA ALA A 230 11.76 42.84 20.99
C ALA A 230 12.54 43.23 22.26
N ASP A 231 13.82 43.55 22.09
CA ASP A 231 14.64 44.12 23.17
C ASP A 231 14.28 45.60 23.42
N VAL A 232 14.59 46.08 24.62
CA VAL A 232 14.58 47.50 24.96
C VAL A 232 15.83 48.19 24.40
N ASP A 233 15.72 49.47 24.04
CA ASP A 233 16.86 50.23 23.53
C ASP A 233 18.02 50.27 24.54
N ALA A 234 19.25 50.10 24.04
CA ALA A 234 20.45 50.02 24.87
C ALA A 234 20.68 51.27 25.73
N SER A 235 20.33 52.45 25.23
CA SER A 235 20.43 53.71 25.99
C SER A 235 19.38 53.80 27.09
N VAL A 236 18.18 53.27 26.85
CA VAL A 236 17.08 53.17 27.83
C VAL A 236 17.43 52.18 28.94
N LEU A 237 18.00 51.02 28.58
CA LEU A 237 18.47 50.02 29.55
C LEU A 237 19.62 50.55 30.42
N ALA A 238 20.60 51.22 29.82
CA ALA A 238 21.72 51.83 30.55
C ALA A 238 21.23 52.93 31.51
N THR A 239 20.25 53.73 31.07
CA THR A 239 19.60 54.74 31.89
C THR A 239 18.82 54.12 33.05
N ALA A 240 18.04 53.07 32.80
CA ALA A 240 17.30 52.35 33.84
C ALA A 240 18.23 51.74 34.90
N LYS A 241 19.33 51.09 34.48
CA LYS A 241 20.34 50.53 35.39
C LYS A 241 21.00 51.61 36.23
N LYS A 242 21.36 52.75 35.62
CA LYS A 242 21.98 53.88 36.32
C LYS A 242 21.01 54.52 37.32
N ILE A 243 19.77 54.78 36.91
CA ILE A 243 18.74 55.36 37.79
C ILE A 243 18.44 54.42 38.95
N LEU A 244 18.36 53.10 38.72
CA LEU A 244 18.19 52.14 39.81
C LEU A 244 19.35 52.18 40.79
N ALA A 245 20.60 52.16 40.30
CA ALA A 245 21.80 52.23 41.15
C ALA A 245 21.91 53.56 41.93
N ASP A 246 21.60 54.68 41.29
CA ASP A 246 21.60 56.01 41.92
C ASP A 246 20.45 56.13 42.95
N THR A 247 19.28 55.55 42.65
CA THR A 247 18.13 55.50 43.56
C THR A 247 18.43 54.58 44.75
N ASP A 248 19.07 53.43 44.54
CA ASP A 248 19.56 52.54 45.61
C ASP A 248 20.58 53.22 46.51
N LYS A 249 21.53 53.94 45.91
CA LYS A 249 22.50 54.76 46.64
C LYS A 249 21.83 55.85 47.47
N THR A 250 20.79 56.48 46.93
CA THR A 250 20.02 57.53 47.63
C THR A 250 19.18 56.95 48.78
N ILE A 251 18.54 55.79 48.57
CA ILE A 251 17.84 55.05 49.63
C ILE A 251 18.83 54.66 50.73
N ALA A 252 20.02 54.16 50.36
CA ALA A 252 21.07 53.82 51.32
C ALA A 252 21.60 55.06 52.06
N GLN A 253 21.71 56.21 51.40
CA GLN A 253 22.08 57.48 52.03
C GLN A 253 21.00 58.01 52.98
N TYR A 254 19.72 57.93 52.64
CA TYR A 254 18.62 58.29 53.54
C TYR A 254 18.52 57.33 54.73
N ALA A 255 18.77 56.04 54.51
CA ALA A 255 18.89 55.05 55.58
C ALA A 255 20.12 55.30 56.47
N ALA A 256 21.24 55.76 55.91
CA ALA A 256 22.44 56.14 56.65
C ALA A 256 22.30 57.49 57.39
N GLN A 257 21.60 58.47 56.82
CA GLN A 257 21.23 59.73 57.48
C GLN A 257 20.32 59.49 58.69
N LYS A 258 19.38 58.54 58.58
CA LYS A 258 18.58 58.06 59.72
C LYS A 258 19.44 57.45 60.83
N ALA A 259 20.58 56.86 60.47
CA ALA A 259 21.54 56.25 61.40
C ALA A 259 22.67 57.20 61.87
N GLY A 260 22.60 58.49 61.55
CA GLY A 260 23.74 59.43 61.52
C GLY A 260 24.01 60.30 62.76
N SER A 261 23.72 59.87 63.99
CA SER A 261 24.49 60.33 65.15
C SER A 261 25.31 59.15 65.66
N VAL A 262 26.64 59.29 65.65
CA VAL A 262 27.56 58.21 66.03
C VAL A 262 27.38 57.92 67.52
N ASN A 263 26.51 56.95 67.81
CA ASN A 263 26.39 56.33 69.12
C ASN A 263 27.26 55.07 69.08
N GLN A 264 28.39 55.08 69.79
CA GLN A 264 29.30 53.93 69.87
C GLN A 264 28.56 52.65 70.33
N LYS A 265 27.50 52.81 71.16
CA LYS A 265 26.58 51.71 71.52
C LYS A 265 25.83 51.11 70.33
N LEU A 266 25.49 51.88 69.30
CA LEU A 266 24.81 51.39 68.10
C LEU A 266 25.75 50.53 67.25
N ILE A 267 27.03 50.87 67.20
CA ILE A 267 28.06 50.07 66.53
C ILE A 267 28.27 48.75 67.29
N ASP A 268 28.37 48.80 68.61
CA ASP A 268 28.53 47.60 69.45
C ASP A 268 27.29 46.69 69.40
N LEU A 269 26.09 47.27 69.42
CA LEU A 269 24.84 46.51 69.22
C LEU A 269 24.74 45.90 67.83
N ARG A 270 25.22 46.57 66.77
CA ARG A 270 25.24 46.02 65.40
C ARG A 270 26.28 44.91 65.23
N ASN A 271 27.44 45.02 65.88
CA ASN A 271 28.43 43.93 65.91
C ASN A 271 27.90 42.72 66.68
N ASN A 272 27.26 42.92 67.84
CA ASN A 272 26.59 41.85 68.58
C ASN A 272 25.42 41.24 67.80
N LEU A 273 24.66 42.06 67.05
CA LEU A 273 23.63 41.56 66.14
C LEU A 273 24.22 40.70 65.02
N ALA A 274 25.36 41.11 64.43
CA ALA A 274 26.04 40.33 63.41
C ALA A 274 26.51 38.97 63.94
N GLN A 275 27.03 38.91 65.17
CA GLN A 275 27.42 37.67 65.83
C GLN A 275 26.21 36.77 66.13
N VAL A 276 25.14 37.31 66.71
CA VAL A 276 23.90 36.55 66.96
C VAL A 276 23.26 36.09 65.66
N ASN A 277 23.37 36.86 64.57
CA ASN A 277 22.89 36.44 63.24
C ASN A 277 23.70 35.27 62.68
N LEU A 278 25.01 35.22 62.92
CA LEU A 278 25.85 34.09 62.53
C LEU A 278 25.44 32.83 63.30
N GLU A 279 25.32 32.93 64.63
CA GLU A 279 24.89 31.82 65.50
C GLU A 279 23.45 31.37 65.19
N LEU A 280 22.56 32.32 64.84
CA LEU A 280 21.20 32.03 64.41
C LEU A 280 21.18 31.34 63.04
N ALA A 281 22.06 31.72 62.10
CA ALA A 281 22.17 31.05 60.82
C ALA A 281 22.59 29.59 60.98
N GLU A 282 23.59 29.31 61.84
CA GLU A 282 24.00 27.94 62.18
C GLU A 282 22.88 27.15 62.87
N SER A 283 22.14 27.78 63.78
CA SER A 283 21.00 27.14 64.48
C SER A 283 19.82 26.87 63.55
N ILE A 284 19.55 27.76 62.58
CA ILE A 284 18.55 27.55 61.53
C ILE A 284 18.97 26.42 60.57
N GLU A 285 20.26 26.32 60.27
CA GLU A 285 20.80 25.23 59.47
C GLU A 285 20.65 23.88 60.18
N TYR A 286 20.91 23.84 61.49
CA TYR A 286 20.63 22.68 62.32
C TYR A 286 19.13 22.32 62.33
N ASP A 287 18.24 23.29 62.56
CA ASP A 287 16.79 23.07 62.55
C ASP A 287 16.30 22.56 61.18
N ARG A 288 16.89 23.04 60.08
CA ARG A 288 16.62 22.55 58.73
C ARG A 288 17.08 21.11 58.56
N HIS A 289 18.30 20.77 59.00
CA HIS A 289 18.81 19.40 58.93
C HIS A 289 17.96 18.44 59.77
N HIS A 290 17.54 18.86 60.96
CA HIS A 290 16.64 18.08 61.80
C HIS A 290 15.27 17.87 61.14
N LEU A 291 14.70 18.91 60.53
CA LEU A 291 13.44 18.82 59.79
C LEU A 291 13.57 17.91 58.56
N ASP A 292 14.73 17.89 57.90
CA ASP A 292 15.03 16.96 56.82
C ASP A 292 15.15 15.51 57.31
N GLU A 293 15.75 15.30 58.48
CA GLU A 293 15.89 13.99 59.13
C GLU A 293 14.53 13.43 59.58
N VAL A 294 13.71 14.25 60.25
CA VAL A 294 12.35 13.89 60.69
C VAL A 294 11.46 13.53 59.51
N ASN A 295 11.61 14.22 58.38
CA ASN A 295 10.84 13.96 57.17
C ASN A 295 11.49 12.91 56.24
N ALA A 296 12.67 12.37 56.56
CA ALA A 296 13.44 11.55 55.63
C ALA A 296 12.70 10.27 55.21
N ASP A 297 12.07 9.57 56.17
CA ASP A 297 11.28 8.36 55.91
C ASP A 297 10.02 8.66 55.08
N THR A 298 9.32 9.74 55.41
CA THR A 298 8.15 10.21 54.64
C THR A 298 8.52 10.59 53.20
N LYS A 299 9.63 11.31 53.01
CA LYS A 299 10.19 11.65 51.68
C LYS A 299 10.59 10.40 50.91
N ALA A 300 11.14 9.38 51.56
CA ALA A 300 11.47 8.10 50.92
C ALA A 300 10.20 7.34 50.46
N LYS A 301 9.15 7.31 51.28
CA LYS A 301 7.85 6.71 50.92
C LYS A 301 7.18 7.44 49.75
N ILE A 302 7.19 8.77 49.75
CA ILE A 302 6.67 9.59 48.63
C ILE A 302 7.41 9.22 47.34
N ARG A 303 8.75 9.20 47.35
CA ARG A 303 9.55 8.81 46.18
C ARG A 303 9.20 7.40 45.67
N GLY A 304 9.00 6.43 46.56
CA GLY A 304 8.57 5.08 46.19
C GLY A 304 7.23 5.07 45.47
N TYR A 305 6.21 5.78 45.98
CA TYR A 305 4.92 5.90 45.31
C TYR A 305 5.00 6.69 43.99
N GLU A 306 5.85 7.70 43.89
CA GLU A 306 6.08 8.45 42.64
C GLU A 306 6.70 7.56 41.56
N GLU A 307 7.66 6.72 41.91
CA GLU A 307 8.26 5.72 41.02
C GLU A 307 7.23 4.69 40.56
N GLU A 308 6.39 4.18 41.47
CA GLU A 308 5.28 3.28 41.12
C GLU A 308 4.28 3.96 40.17
N VAL A 309 3.85 5.18 40.46
CA VAL A 309 2.97 5.98 39.59
C VAL A 309 3.59 6.20 38.20
N SER A 310 4.90 6.45 38.15
CA SER A 310 5.65 6.59 36.90
C SER A 310 5.69 5.29 36.09
N SER A 311 5.91 4.14 36.75
CA SER A 311 5.91 2.83 36.10
C SER A 311 4.53 2.47 35.55
N VAL A 312 3.47 2.69 36.32
CA VAL A 312 2.08 2.39 35.95
C VAL A 312 1.60 3.30 34.82
N ARG A 313 2.08 4.55 34.74
CA ARG A 313 1.82 5.45 33.59
C ARG A 313 2.26 4.86 32.26
N LYS A 314 3.40 4.17 32.23
CA LYS A 314 3.91 3.53 31.02
C LYS A 314 2.98 2.40 30.57
N THR A 315 2.57 1.54 31.50
CA THR A 315 1.61 0.46 31.23
C THR A 315 0.25 1.00 30.78
N LEU A 316 -0.22 2.10 31.38
CA LEU A 316 -1.45 2.78 30.96
C LEU A 316 -1.35 3.29 29.51
N ALA A 317 -0.22 3.88 29.12
CA ALA A 317 0.01 4.34 27.75
C ALA A 317 0.01 3.17 26.76
N GLU A 318 0.66 2.05 27.10
CA GLU A 318 0.66 0.83 26.29
C GLU A 318 -0.75 0.26 26.10
N LYS A 319 -1.55 0.16 27.19
CA LYS A 319 -2.93 -0.33 27.12
C LYS A 319 -3.85 0.61 26.31
N ARG A 320 -3.69 1.93 26.42
CA ARG A 320 -4.41 2.92 25.59
C ARG A 320 -4.07 2.80 24.11
N ASN A 321 -2.81 2.52 23.77
CA ASN A 321 -2.42 2.26 22.39
C ASN A 321 -3.08 0.97 21.85
N VAL A 322 -3.09 -0.11 22.64
CA VAL A 322 -3.76 -1.36 22.27
C VAL A 322 -5.25 -1.14 22.05
N PHE A 323 -5.92 -0.46 22.99
CA PHE A 323 -7.35 -0.11 22.87
C PHE A 323 -7.64 0.68 21.59
N THR A 324 -6.82 1.70 21.29
CA THR A 324 -6.98 2.55 20.10
C THR A 324 -6.77 1.75 18.81
N ASN A 325 -5.79 0.84 18.77
CA ASN A 325 -5.55 -0.02 17.62
C ASN A 325 -6.74 -0.97 17.36
N MET A 326 -7.28 -1.61 18.40
CA MET A 326 -8.47 -2.48 18.28
C MET A 326 -9.69 -1.71 17.76
N GLN A 327 -9.90 -0.47 18.23
CA GLN A 327 -10.98 0.38 17.72
C GLN A 327 -10.77 0.75 16.24
N ASN A 328 -9.54 1.14 15.87
CA ASN A 328 -9.22 1.49 14.48
C ASN A 328 -9.39 0.31 13.52
N GLU A 329 -9.05 -0.91 13.95
CA GLU A 329 -9.28 -2.12 13.16
C GLU A 329 -10.77 -2.38 12.91
N ASN A 330 -11.61 -2.22 13.94
CA ASN A 330 -13.07 -2.34 13.79
C ASN A 330 -13.64 -1.25 12.87
N VAL A 331 -13.23 0.02 13.04
CA VAL A 331 -13.66 1.13 12.17
C VAL A 331 -13.26 0.88 10.71
N LYS A 332 -12.05 0.37 10.48
CA LYS A 332 -11.59 0.02 9.14
C LYS A 332 -12.42 -1.10 8.53
N LEU A 333 -12.73 -2.14 9.30
CA LEU A 333 -13.60 -3.23 8.86
C LEU A 333 -15.01 -2.72 8.49
N ASP A 334 -15.57 -1.81 9.29
CA ASP A 334 -16.87 -1.17 9.00
C ASP A 334 -16.82 -0.33 7.73
N ALA A 335 -15.76 0.45 7.53
CA ALA A 335 -15.57 1.23 6.30
C ALA A 335 -15.44 0.34 5.06
N ASP A 336 -14.73 -0.78 5.15
CA ASP A 336 -14.61 -1.76 4.07
C ASP A 336 -15.96 -2.42 3.74
N ILE A 337 -16.75 -2.78 4.76
CA ILE A 337 -18.11 -3.33 4.60
C ILE A 337 -19.01 -2.31 3.88
N GLU A 338 -19.03 -1.05 4.32
CA GLU A 338 -19.86 -0.02 3.69
C GLU A 338 -19.41 0.32 2.27
N ARG A 339 -18.10 0.32 1.99
CA ARG A 339 -17.57 0.48 0.63
C ARG A 339 -18.12 -0.60 -0.30
N VAL A 340 -18.02 -1.87 0.09
CA VAL A 340 -18.49 -2.99 -0.74
C VAL A 340 -20.01 -2.95 -0.93
N LYS A 341 -20.79 -2.62 0.12
CA LYS A 341 -22.24 -2.43 -0.02
C LYS A 341 -22.60 -1.35 -1.04
N ASN A 342 -21.90 -0.22 -1.01
CA ASN A 342 -22.13 0.87 -1.95
C ASN A 342 -21.79 0.46 -3.39
N GLU A 343 -20.68 -0.27 -3.58
CA GLU A 343 -20.30 -0.80 -4.89
C GLU A 343 -21.35 -1.78 -5.44
N ILE A 344 -21.92 -2.65 -4.58
CA ILE A 344 -23.03 -3.55 -4.93
C ILE A 344 -24.26 -2.75 -5.37
N ASP A 345 -24.66 -1.70 -4.63
CA ASP A 345 -25.84 -0.88 -4.97
C ASP A 345 -25.66 -0.17 -6.32
N ILE A 346 -24.48 0.40 -6.57
CA ILE A 346 -24.13 1.04 -7.84
C ILE A 346 -24.26 0.03 -9.00
N LYS A 347 -23.73 -1.19 -8.85
CA LYS A 347 -23.81 -2.21 -9.90
C LYS A 347 -25.23 -2.76 -10.06
N LYS A 348 -26.01 -2.91 -8.99
CA LYS A 348 -27.44 -3.27 -9.07
C LYS A 348 -28.24 -2.24 -9.87
N LYS A 349 -27.98 -0.95 -9.65
CA LYS A 349 -28.56 0.15 -10.46
C LYS A 349 -28.14 0.05 -11.93
N ALA A 350 -26.85 -0.14 -12.21
CA ALA A 350 -26.36 -0.31 -13.58
C ALA A 350 -26.99 -1.51 -14.30
N LYS A 351 -27.17 -2.64 -13.59
CA LYS A 351 -27.86 -3.82 -14.11
C LYS A 351 -29.34 -3.53 -14.39
N GLY A 352 -30.00 -2.77 -13.52
CA GLY A 352 -31.36 -2.25 -13.75
C GLY A 352 -31.46 -1.46 -15.04
N ASN A 353 -30.57 -0.50 -15.25
CA ASN A 353 -30.53 0.31 -16.48
C ASN A 353 -30.35 -0.56 -17.74
N LYS A 354 -29.46 -1.56 -17.68
CA LYS A 354 -29.27 -2.50 -18.80
C LYS A 354 -30.51 -3.33 -19.10
N ARG A 355 -31.27 -3.71 -18.06
CA ARG A 355 -32.56 -4.39 -18.25
C ARG A 355 -33.57 -3.49 -18.96
N ASP A 356 -33.61 -2.21 -18.61
CA ASP A 356 -34.50 -1.25 -19.26
C ASP A 356 -34.10 -0.99 -20.72
N GLU A 357 -32.79 -0.81 -20.99
CA GLU A 357 -32.23 -0.73 -22.35
C GLU A 357 -32.63 -1.96 -23.19
N TYR A 358 -32.53 -3.15 -22.61
CA TYR A 358 -32.93 -4.40 -23.26
C TYR A 358 -34.41 -4.41 -23.63
N LEU A 359 -35.29 -3.98 -22.71
CA LEU A 359 -36.73 -3.94 -22.96
C LEU A 359 -37.09 -2.93 -24.06
N VAL A 360 -36.42 -1.79 -24.11
CA VAL A 360 -36.59 -0.80 -25.19
C VAL A 360 -36.12 -1.38 -26.53
N ALA A 361 -34.91 -1.95 -26.57
CA ALA A 361 -34.36 -2.57 -27.78
C ALA A 361 -35.21 -3.74 -28.26
N LYS A 362 -35.86 -4.50 -27.36
CA LYS A 362 -36.73 -5.62 -27.72
C LYS A 362 -38.03 -5.16 -28.38
N LYS A 363 -38.59 -4.03 -27.91
CA LYS A 363 -39.82 -3.43 -28.43
C LYS A 363 -39.66 -2.71 -29.77
N SER A 364 -38.44 -2.38 -30.19
CA SER A 364 -38.20 -1.74 -31.49
C SER A 364 -38.73 -2.61 -32.64
N GLN A 365 -39.31 -1.98 -33.65
CA GLN A 365 -39.81 -2.65 -34.85
C GLN A 365 -39.26 -1.95 -36.08
N PHE A 366 -39.15 -2.67 -37.19
CA PHE A 366 -38.75 -2.08 -38.45
C PHE A 366 -39.86 -1.18 -38.99
N ASP A 367 -39.59 0.12 -39.08
CA ASP A 367 -40.50 1.16 -39.58
C ASP A 367 -39.97 1.85 -40.87
N GLY A 368 -38.90 1.32 -41.46
CA GLY A 368 -38.29 1.80 -42.69
C GLY A 368 -38.78 1.09 -43.96
N GLY A 369 -38.35 1.57 -45.13
CA GLY A 369 -38.61 0.96 -46.43
C GLY A 369 -39.35 1.87 -47.41
N MET A 370 -39.32 1.52 -48.69
CA MET A 370 -40.07 2.23 -49.73
C MET A 370 -41.51 1.71 -49.79
N VAL A 371 -42.49 2.61 -49.78
CA VAL A 371 -43.91 2.26 -49.90
C VAL A 371 -44.19 1.81 -51.33
N LEU A 372 -44.69 0.59 -51.47
CA LEU A 372 -45.21 0.10 -52.74
C LEU A 372 -46.64 0.63 -52.93
N PRO A 373 -47.01 1.13 -54.12
CA PRO A 373 -48.40 1.46 -54.42
C PRO A 373 -49.26 0.18 -54.45
N ASP A 374 -50.52 0.30 -54.03
CA ASP A 374 -51.48 -0.81 -53.96
C ASP A 374 -51.86 -1.36 -55.36
N GLU A 375 -51.64 -0.57 -56.41
CA GLU A 375 -51.89 -0.91 -57.80
C GLU A 375 -50.57 -0.97 -58.59
N ASN A 376 -50.47 -1.87 -59.58
CA ASN A 376 -49.31 -2.00 -60.47
C ASN A 376 -49.17 -0.81 -61.45
N THR A 377 -49.61 0.39 -61.07
CA THR A 377 -49.64 1.59 -61.89
C THR A 377 -49.01 2.74 -61.12
N CYS A 378 -48.14 3.49 -61.78
CA CYS A 378 -47.51 4.65 -61.15
C CYS A 378 -48.57 5.72 -60.85
N PRO A 379 -48.78 6.14 -59.59
CA PRO A 379 -49.82 7.11 -59.25
C PRO A 379 -49.57 8.53 -59.81
N ARG A 380 -48.39 8.77 -60.41
CA ARG A 380 -48.00 10.06 -61.02
C ARG A 380 -48.16 10.10 -62.53
N CYS A 381 -47.93 8.98 -63.23
CA CYS A 381 -48.00 8.94 -64.70
C CYS A 381 -48.94 7.87 -65.27
N GLY A 382 -49.56 7.03 -64.44
CA GLY A 382 -50.54 6.02 -64.84
C GLY A 382 -49.96 4.77 -65.52
N GLU A 383 -48.66 4.75 -65.81
CA GLU A 383 -48.00 3.64 -66.51
C GLU A 383 -47.88 2.40 -65.62
N VAL A 384 -47.99 1.21 -66.22
CA VAL A 384 -47.84 -0.07 -65.51
C VAL A 384 -46.41 -0.17 -64.98
N LEU A 385 -46.27 -0.29 -63.67
CA LEU A 385 -44.98 -0.51 -63.01
C LEU A 385 -44.42 -1.84 -63.49
N ASN A 386 -43.21 -1.81 -64.04
CA ASN A 386 -42.49 -3.02 -64.44
C ASN A 386 -42.41 -3.98 -63.25
N ALA A 387 -42.84 -5.22 -63.43
CA ALA A 387 -42.77 -6.28 -62.42
C ALA A 387 -41.36 -6.41 -61.82
N GLU A 388 -40.33 -6.23 -62.65
CA GLU A 388 -38.93 -6.24 -62.24
C GLU A 388 -38.59 -5.12 -61.23
N TYR A 389 -39.21 -3.94 -61.36
CA TYR A 389 -39.01 -2.82 -60.43
C TYR A 389 -39.70 -3.08 -59.08
N ILE A 390 -40.93 -3.61 -59.10
CA ILE A 390 -41.66 -3.99 -57.88
C ILE A 390 -40.88 -5.07 -57.11
N ASP A 391 -40.38 -6.08 -57.82
CA ASP A 391 -39.58 -7.15 -57.21
C ASP A 391 -38.25 -6.63 -56.66
N THR A 392 -37.62 -5.66 -57.34
CA THR A 392 -36.42 -4.97 -56.84
C THR A 392 -36.68 -4.23 -55.53
N VAL A 393 -37.79 -3.48 -55.44
CA VAL A 393 -38.15 -2.73 -54.22
C VAL A 393 -38.53 -3.68 -53.08
N LYS A 394 -39.26 -4.78 -53.35
CA LYS A 394 -39.54 -5.83 -52.36
C LYS A 394 -38.24 -6.45 -51.84
N ALA A 395 -37.33 -6.82 -52.72
CA ALA A 395 -36.03 -7.38 -52.35
C ALA A 395 -35.18 -6.39 -51.53
N GLN A 396 -35.22 -5.09 -51.86
CA GLN A 396 -34.55 -4.04 -51.07
C GLN A 396 -35.16 -3.87 -49.68
N ASN A 397 -36.50 -3.81 -49.56
CA ASN A 397 -37.19 -3.73 -48.27
C ASN A 397 -36.93 -4.97 -47.41
N GLU A 398 -36.93 -6.16 -48.00
CA GLU A 398 -36.60 -7.41 -47.32
C GLU A 398 -35.15 -7.42 -46.82
N LYS A 399 -34.21 -6.91 -47.63
CA LYS A 399 -32.81 -6.73 -47.24
C LYS A 399 -32.66 -5.75 -46.07
N LEU A 400 -33.32 -4.60 -46.10
CA LEU A 400 -33.30 -3.61 -45.02
C LEU A 400 -33.90 -4.16 -43.72
N LYS A 401 -35.02 -4.89 -43.81
CA LYS A 401 -35.64 -5.56 -42.67
C LYS A 401 -34.73 -6.63 -42.08
N SER A 402 -34.09 -7.43 -42.93
CA SER A 402 -33.08 -8.43 -42.52
C SER A 402 -31.87 -7.79 -41.83
N GLU A 403 -31.37 -6.67 -42.35
CA GLU A 403 -30.27 -5.91 -41.72
C GLU A 403 -30.68 -5.30 -40.37
N PHE A 404 -31.90 -4.77 -40.26
CA PHE A 404 -32.45 -4.28 -39.00
C PHE A 404 -32.55 -5.40 -37.95
N GLU A 405 -33.13 -6.55 -38.29
CA GLU A 405 -33.26 -7.69 -37.37
C GLU A 405 -31.89 -8.24 -36.95
N LYS A 406 -30.91 -8.27 -37.88
CA LYS A 406 -29.51 -8.62 -37.54
C LYS A 406 -28.90 -7.64 -36.55
N LYS A 407 -29.02 -6.33 -36.79
CA LYS A 407 -28.51 -5.29 -35.86
C LYS A 407 -29.21 -5.36 -34.52
N LYS A 408 -30.54 -5.49 -34.51
CA LYS A 408 -31.36 -5.64 -33.29
C LYS A 408 -30.91 -6.84 -32.47
N LYS A 409 -30.68 -7.99 -33.11
CA LYS A 409 -30.16 -9.19 -32.45
C LYS A 409 -28.79 -8.94 -31.82
N VAL A 410 -27.84 -8.37 -32.56
CA VAL A 410 -26.50 -8.03 -32.03
C VAL A 410 -26.59 -7.09 -30.83
N THR A 411 -27.43 -6.06 -30.90
CA THR A 411 -27.63 -5.13 -29.77
C THR A 411 -28.23 -5.82 -28.55
N LEU A 412 -29.25 -6.67 -28.74
CA LEU A 412 -29.85 -7.44 -27.65
C LEU A 412 -28.86 -8.41 -27.00
N ASP A 413 -28.03 -9.09 -27.81
CA ASP A 413 -27.00 -10.00 -27.33
C ASP A 413 -25.91 -9.25 -26.55
N SER A 414 -25.50 -8.06 -27.02
CA SER A 414 -24.54 -7.20 -26.32
C SER A 414 -25.07 -6.74 -24.96
N ILE A 415 -26.29 -6.19 -24.91
CA ILE A 415 -26.90 -5.73 -23.65
C ILE A 415 -27.08 -6.91 -22.67
N ALA A 416 -27.49 -8.07 -23.18
CA ALA A 416 -27.63 -9.28 -22.35
C ALA A 416 -26.28 -9.76 -21.80
N SER A 417 -25.21 -9.70 -22.60
CA SER A 417 -23.85 -10.03 -22.17
C SER A 417 -23.36 -9.07 -21.08
N GLU A 418 -23.51 -7.76 -21.27
CA GLU A 418 -23.17 -6.74 -20.27
C GLU A 418 -23.96 -6.92 -18.97
N GLY A 419 -25.26 -7.23 -19.06
CA GLY A 419 -26.11 -7.52 -17.90
C GLY A 419 -25.68 -8.77 -17.14
N LYS A 420 -25.24 -9.83 -17.82
CA LYS A 420 -24.67 -11.04 -17.21
C LYS A 420 -23.32 -10.76 -16.54
N LYS A 421 -22.48 -9.94 -17.16
CA LYS A 421 -21.20 -9.53 -16.57
C LYS A 421 -21.43 -8.75 -15.26
N LEU A 422 -22.35 -7.79 -15.26
CA LEU A 422 -22.72 -7.06 -14.04
C LEU A 422 -23.26 -7.98 -12.94
N GLU A 423 -24.00 -9.03 -13.30
CA GLU A 423 -24.48 -10.02 -12.33
C GLU A 423 -23.33 -10.80 -11.68
N LEU A 424 -22.35 -11.26 -12.45
CA LEU A 424 -21.16 -11.93 -11.90
C LEU A 424 -20.36 -11.00 -10.99
N GLU A 425 -20.19 -9.74 -11.38
CA GLU A 425 -19.52 -8.74 -10.55
C GLU A 425 -20.27 -8.49 -9.22
N ILE A 426 -21.60 -8.45 -9.25
CA ILE A 426 -22.43 -8.34 -8.03
C ILE A 426 -22.23 -9.57 -7.14
N GLN A 427 -22.27 -10.79 -7.70
CA GLN A 427 -22.09 -12.03 -6.93
C GLN A 427 -20.71 -12.12 -6.27
N ASN A 428 -19.66 -11.69 -6.98
CA ASN A 428 -18.31 -11.62 -6.41
C ASN A 428 -18.22 -10.62 -5.25
N LEU A 429 -18.84 -9.44 -5.39
CA LEU A 429 -18.88 -8.45 -4.32
C LEU A 429 -19.75 -8.92 -3.14
N GLU A 430 -20.85 -9.63 -3.39
CA GLU A 430 -21.68 -10.23 -2.34
C GLU A 430 -20.93 -11.31 -1.56
N PHE A 431 -20.09 -12.11 -2.24
CA PHE A 431 -19.17 -13.05 -1.59
C PHE A 431 -18.07 -12.34 -0.78
N GLU A 432 -17.50 -11.25 -1.30
CA GLU A 432 -16.56 -10.41 -0.55
C GLU A 432 -17.21 -9.83 0.71
N LEU A 433 -18.44 -9.32 0.60
CA LEU A 433 -19.20 -8.77 1.71
C LEU A 433 -19.47 -9.82 2.79
N ASP A 434 -19.89 -11.03 2.42
CA ASP A 434 -20.11 -12.13 3.36
C ASP A 434 -18.82 -12.52 4.10
N ASN A 435 -17.67 -12.56 3.40
CA ASN A 435 -16.38 -12.81 4.03
C ASN A 435 -15.97 -11.69 4.99
N LEU A 436 -16.21 -10.42 4.65
CA LEU A 436 -15.93 -9.29 5.53
C LEU A 436 -16.83 -9.30 6.77
N GLN A 437 -18.11 -9.64 6.62
CA GLN A 437 -19.06 -9.75 7.74
C GLN A 437 -18.75 -10.90 8.69
N LYS A 438 -18.09 -11.96 8.20
CA LYS A 438 -17.64 -13.11 9.01
C LYS A 438 -16.33 -12.86 9.76
N LYS A 439 -15.60 -11.78 9.48
CA LYS A 439 -14.38 -11.46 10.24
C LYS A 439 -14.73 -11.16 11.70
N GLU A 440 -14.01 -11.80 12.61
CA GLU A 440 -14.17 -11.59 14.05
C GLU A 440 -13.82 -10.14 14.42
N ARG A 441 -14.74 -9.47 15.14
CA ARG A 441 -14.52 -8.12 15.64
C ARG A 441 -13.68 -8.17 16.90
N GLN A 442 -12.77 -7.21 17.01
CA GLN A 442 -12.02 -7.03 18.25
C GLN A 442 -12.99 -6.55 19.34
N ASN A 443 -12.92 -7.13 20.54
CA ASN A 443 -13.69 -6.67 21.70
C ASN A 443 -12.76 -5.85 22.63
N PRO A 444 -12.81 -4.50 22.58
CA PRO A 444 -11.94 -3.66 23.38
C PRO A 444 -12.41 -3.50 24.84
N ASP A 445 -13.58 -4.04 25.22
CA ASP A 445 -14.19 -3.79 26.54
C ASP A 445 -13.34 -4.34 27.69
N PHE A 446 -12.66 -5.47 27.48
CA PHE A 446 -11.75 -6.04 28.48
C PHE A 446 -10.55 -5.11 28.73
N ILE A 447 -9.95 -4.57 27.66
CA ILE A 447 -8.84 -3.61 27.77
C ILE A 447 -9.31 -2.29 28.40
N LEU A 448 -10.53 -1.86 28.10
CA LEU A 448 -11.12 -0.68 28.73
C LEU A 448 -11.32 -0.87 30.24
N ALA A 449 -11.73 -2.06 30.68
CA ALA A 449 -11.83 -2.40 32.10
C ALA A 449 -10.46 -2.37 32.79
N GLU A 450 -9.42 -2.91 32.14
CA GLU A 450 -8.03 -2.83 32.63
C GLU A 450 -7.54 -1.37 32.75
N ILE A 451 -7.79 -0.53 31.74
CA ILE A 451 -7.45 0.90 31.76
C ILE A 451 -8.10 1.58 32.97
N LYS A 452 -9.40 1.37 33.20
CA LYS A 452 -10.12 1.95 34.34
C LYS A 452 -9.56 1.48 35.68
N SER A 453 -9.20 0.20 35.78
CA SER A 453 -8.57 -0.34 37.00
C SER A 453 -7.22 0.32 37.28
N ILE A 454 -6.40 0.52 36.24
CA ILE A 454 -5.09 1.17 36.35
C ILE A 454 -5.25 2.64 36.74
N GLU A 455 -6.21 3.35 36.17
CA GLU A 455 -6.50 4.74 36.51
C GLU A 455 -6.96 4.89 37.97
N ALA A 456 -7.76 3.95 38.46
CA ALA A 456 -8.19 3.92 39.86
C ALA A 456 -7.02 3.69 40.83
N ASP A 457 -6.14 2.74 40.54
CA ASP A 457 -4.93 2.48 41.35
C ASP A 457 -4.00 3.70 41.38
N MET A 458 -3.76 4.33 40.22
CA MET A 458 -2.99 5.58 40.15
C MET A 458 -3.61 6.72 40.98
N ALA A 459 -4.93 6.86 40.94
CA ALA A 459 -5.63 7.86 41.74
C ALA A 459 -5.46 7.60 43.24
N GLN A 460 -5.57 6.34 43.67
CA GLN A 460 -5.38 5.95 45.07
C GLN A 460 -3.95 6.23 45.56
N LYS A 461 -2.94 5.94 44.74
CA LYS A 461 -1.53 6.24 45.06
C LYS A 461 -1.27 7.74 45.18
N LYS A 462 -1.88 8.56 44.30
CA LYS A 462 -1.80 10.03 44.41
C LYS A 462 -2.43 10.57 45.69
N VAL A 463 -3.61 10.08 46.06
CA VAL A 463 -4.24 10.44 47.34
C VAL A 463 -3.35 10.08 48.52
N THR A 464 -2.64 8.93 48.42
CA THR A 464 -1.68 8.51 49.45
C THR A 464 -0.49 9.46 49.52
N ILE A 465 0.08 9.87 48.38
CA ILE A 465 1.15 10.89 48.32
C ILE A 465 0.69 12.20 48.97
N GLU A 466 -0.48 12.73 48.60
CA GLU A 466 -1.03 13.97 49.18
C GLU A 466 -1.24 13.86 50.70
N SER A 467 -1.61 12.68 51.20
CA SER A 467 -1.76 12.44 52.65
C SER A 467 -0.40 12.42 53.38
N LEU A 468 0.63 11.87 52.75
CA LEU A 468 1.99 11.83 53.28
C LEU A 468 2.62 13.22 53.30
N GLU A 469 2.41 14.02 52.24
CA GLU A 469 2.83 15.42 52.16
C GLU A 469 2.18 16.26 53.28
N LYS A 470 0.89 16.05 53.56
CA LYS A 470 0.20 16.72 54.66
C LYS A 470 0.69 16.29 56.05
N ALA A 471 1.21 15.07 56.17
CA ALA A 471 1.77 14.55 57.42
C ALA A 471 3.21 15.01 57.69
N MET A 472 3.86 15.68 56.73
CA MET A 472 5.21 16.22 56.92
C MET A 472 5.21 17.35 57.94
N VAL A 473 6.30 17.40 58.71
CA VAL A 473 6.56 18.53 59.61
C VAL A 473 7.08 19.68 58.75
N ASN A 474 6.28 20.75 58.63
CA ASN A 474 6.59 21.90 57.79
C ASN A 474 7.49 22.93 58.47
N GLU A 475 7.47 22.97 59.80
CA GLU A 475 8.27 23.91 60.58
C GLU A 475 8.76 23.25 61.87
N TYR A 476 10.04 23.46 62.16
CA TYR A 476 10.67 23.11 63.42
C TYR A 476 11.56 24.28 63.83
N THR A 477 11.43 24.70 65.08
CA THR A 477 12.30 25.72 65.68
C THR A 477 12.77 25.18 67.02
N SER A 478 14.07 24.95 67.17
CA SER A 478 14.62 24.50 68.45
C SER A 478 14.53 25.60 69.51
N GLU A 479 14.57 25.22 70.78
CA GLU A 479 14.59 26.16 71.90
C GLU A 479 15.80 27.13 71.81
N LYS A 480 16.93 26.64 71.26
CA LYS A 480 18.11 27.44 70.94
C LYS A 480 17.80 28.49 69.87
N THR A 481 17.19 28.10 68.75
CA THR A 481 16.78 29.04 67.69
C THR A 481 15.74 30.04 68.19
N TYR A 482 14.76 29.61 68.98
CA TYR A 482 13.78 30.51 69.60
C TYR A 482 14.46 31.52 70.53
N GLY A 483 15.38 31.05 71.39
CA GLY A 483 16.17 31.91 72.27
C GLY A 483 17.08 32.88 71.51
N LEU A 484 17.66 32.45 70.39
CA LEU A 484 18.46 33.31 69.51
C LEU A 484 17.60 34.32 68.76
N ARG A 485 16.38 33.95 68.31
CA ARG A 485 15.41 34.90 67.72
C ARG A 485 14.93 35.91 68.75
N MET A 486 14.68 35.50 69.99
CA MET A 486 14.36 36.41 71.10
C MET A 486 15.51 37.37 71.37
N LYS A 487 16.75 36.88 71.48
CA LYS A 487 17.95 37.72 71.63
C LYS A 487 18.16 38.65 70.43
N GLN A 488 17.97 38.17 69.20
CA GLN A 488 18.04 38.97 67.98
C GLN A 488 16.99 40.07 68.02
N ASN A 489 15.75 39.75 68.43
CA ASN A 489 14.66 40.71 68.58
C ASN A 489 14.94 41.70 69.71
N ASP A 490 15.51 41.28 70.84
CA ASP A 490 15.89 42.15 71.96
C ASP A 490 17.01 43.12 71.56
N ILE A 491 18.04 42.64 70.85
CA ILE A 491 19.12 43.47 70.31
C ILE A 491 18.57 44.40 69.22
N GLN A 492 17.68 43.91 68.34
CA GLN A 492 16.99 44.75 67.36
C GLN A 492 16.06 45.78 68.03
N CYS A 493 15.42 45.45 69.14
CA CYS A 493 14.61 46.37 69.94
C CYS A 493 15.49 47.37 70.70
N ALA A 494 16.69 46.99 71.13
CA ALA A 494 17.69 47.89 71.71
C ALA A 494 18.28 48.83 70.65
N ILE A 495 18.57 48.31 69.45
CA ILE A 495 18.95 49.09 68.26
C ILE A 495 17.83 50.04 67.89
N ARG A 496 16.58 49.55 67.79
CA ARG A 496 15.40 50.38 67.51
C ARG A 496 15.18 51.42 68.60
N LYS A 497 15.33 51.10 69.89
CA LYS A 497 15.25 52.06 71.00
C LYS A 497 16.30 53.16 70.88
N GLU A 498 17.53 52.82 70.50
CA GLU A 498 18.60 53.79 70.22
C GLU A 498 18.42 54.53 68.88
N GLU A 499 17.74 53.94 67.89
CA GLU A 499 17.36 54.57 66.61
C GLU A 499 16.11 55.45 66.73
N THR A 500 15.22 55.21 67.72
CA THR A 500 13.96 55.95 67.96
C THR A 500 14.14 57.29 68.66
N VAL A 501 15.36 57.70 69.03
CA VAL A 501 15.62 59.09 69.47
C VAL A 501 15.64 60.06 68.27
N ASN A 502 15.67 59.57 67.02
CA ASN A 502 15.59 60.40 65.83
C ASN A 502 14.45 59.93 64.89
N THR A 503 13.22 60.28 65.25
CA THR A 503 12.11 60.23 64.30
C THR A 503 12.15 61.44 63.38
N THR A 504 12.56 61.22 62.13
CA THR A 504 12.17 62.08 61.01
C THR A 504 11.28 61.26 60.07
N GLU A 505 9.98 61.31 60.35
CA GLU A 505 8.91 60.67 59.55
C GLU A 505 8.96 61.08 58.05
N GLU A 506 9.62 62.20 57.74
CA GLU A 506 9.90 62.65 56.38
C GLU A 506 10.88 61.75 55.59
N LEU A 507 11.87 61.12 56.24
CA LEU A 507 12.83 60.25 55.54
C LEU A 507 12.22 58.90 55.17
N ASP A 508 11.30 58.38 55.99
CA ASP A 508 10.59 57.12 55.72
C ASP A 508 9.60 57.28 54.56
N ALA A 509 8.92 58.44 54.45
CA ALA A 509 8.09 58.77 53.30
C ALA A 509 8.91 58.87 51.99
N LYS A 510 10.09 59.52 52.03
CA LYS A 510 11.00 59.63 50.88
C LYS A 510 11.56 58.30 50.42
N ILE A 511 11.89 57.38 51.34
CA ILE A 511 12.34 56.03 51.00
C ILE A 511 11.21 55.22 50.34
N ALA A 512 9.97 55.35 50.84
CA ALA A 512 8.82 54.69 50.23
C ALA A 512 8.53 55.19 48.81
N GLU A 513 8.58 56.51 48.59
CA GLU A 513 8.41 57.13 47.27
C GLU A 513 9.50 56.68 46.28
N LEU A 514 10.77 56.64 46.72
CA LEU A 514 11.87 56.14 45.91
C LEU A 514 11.76 54.64 45.59
N LYS A 515 11.12 53.82 46.43
CA LYS A 515 10.85 52.42 46.10
C LYS A 515 9.77 52.28 45.03
N VAL A 516 8.75 53.13 45.07
CA VAL A 516 7.69 53.16 44.04
C VAL A 516 8.27 53.65 42.70
N SER A 517 9.17 54.63 42.70
CA SER A 517 9.77 55.16 41.46
C SER A 517 10.68 54.18 40.72
N LYS A 518 11.12 53.09 41.36
CA LYS A 518 11.93 52.02 40.74
C LYS A 518 11.16 51.10 39.82
N VAL A 519 9.88 50.86 40.11
CA VAL A 519 9.02 49.89 39.42
C VAL A 519 9.13 49.97 37.88
N PRO A 520 9.00 51.14 37.22
CA PRO A 520 9.10 51.21 35.75
C PRO A 520 10.51 50.87 35.20
N TYR A 521 11.57 51.12 35.97
CA TYR A 521 12.94 50.79 35.58
C TYR A 521 13.23 49.29 35.80
N GLU A 522 12.69 48.69 36.86
CA GLU A 522 12.71 47.24 37.09
C GLU A 522 11.92 46.50 36.00
N GLU A 523 10.77 47.03 35.57
CA GLU A 523 10.02 46.52 34.41
C GLU A 523 10.86 46.57 33.12
N THR A 524 11.65 47.63 32.92
CA THR A 524 12.54 47.77 31.76
C THR A 524 13.64 46.71 31.77
N ILE A 525 14.26 46.44 32.93
CA ILE A 525 15.24 45.36 33.09
C ILE A 525 14.59 43.98 32.89
N ASN A 526 13.38 43.78 33.42
CA ASN A 526 12.65 42.53 33.25
C ASN A 526 12.30 42.25 31.78
N LYS A 527 11.92 43.27 31.00
CA LYS A 527 11.72 43.15 29.54
C LYS A 527 13.00 42.72 28.82
N HIS A 528 14.15 43.31 29.17
CA HIS A 528 15.45 42.89 28.63
C HIS A 528 15.79 41.45 29.00
N ASN A 529 15.56 41.04 30.24
CA ASN A 529 15.79 39.67 30.69
C ASN A 529 14.89 38.65 29.95
N LEU A 530 13.62 39.00 29.72
CA LEU A 530 12.70 38.20 28.92
C LEU A 530 13.18 38.08 27.46
N TYR A 531 13.69 39.17 26.88
CA TYR A 531 14.32 39.14 25.56
C TYR A 531 15.53 38.19 25.53
N LEU A 532 16.45 38.28 26.50
CA LEU A 532 17.62 37.41 26.56
C LEU A 532 17.24 35.92 26.63
N GLN A 533 16.25 35.58 27.47
CA GLN A 533 15.73 34.21 27.58
C GLN A 533 15.08 33.73 26.27
N ALA A 534 14.28 34.58 25.63
CA ALA A 534 13.68 34.29 24.34
C ALA A 534 14.75 34.08 23.25
N HIS A 535 15.78 34.93 23.24
CA HIS A 535 16.86 34.88 22.27
C HIS A 535 17.75 33.62 22.44
N GLU A 536 18.03 33.23 23.68
CA GLU A 536 18.70 31.95 23.97
C GLU A 536 17.88 30.76 23.45
N ARG A 537 16.56 30.78 23.67
CA ARG A 537 15.66 29.73 23.17
C ARG A 537 15.63 29.68 21.63
N VAL A 538 15.62 30.84 20.96
CA VAL A 538 15.72 30.96 19.50
C VAL A 538 17.01 30.31 18.99
N ASN A 539 18.15 30.59 19.63
CA ASN A 539 19.44 30.00 19.25
C ASN A 539 19.45 28.47 19.40
N LEU A 540 18.89 27.95 20.49
CA LEU A 540 18.76 26.51 20.69
C LEU A 540 17.85 25.86 19.65
N LEU A 541 16.70 26.46 19.35
CA LEU A 541 15.77 25.97 18.31
C LEU A 541 16.40 25.98 16.90
N ASN A 542 17.20 27.00 16.58
CA ASN A 542 17.93 27.04 15.31
C ASN A 542 18.97 25.92 15.20
N LYS A 543 19.67 25.61 16.30
CA LYS A 543 20.60 24.47 16.35
C LYS A 543 19.88 23.14 16.17
N GLU A 544 18.74 22.95 16.85
CA GLU A 544 17.89 21.76 16.68
C GLU A 544 17.40 21.63 15.23
N LEU A 545 17.01 22.73 14.58
CA LEU A 545 16.60 22.74 13.17
C LEU A 545 17.73 22.32 12.22
N ASP A 546 18.96 22.76 12.47
CA ASP A 546 20.15 22.38 11.69
C ASP A 546 20.47 20.88 11.85
N ASP A 547 20.37 20.36 13.07
CA ASP A 547 20.53 18.93 13.36
C ASP A 547 19.46 18.07 12.64
N ILE A 548 18.21 18.53 12.63
CA ILE A 548 17.10 17.86 11.93
C ILE A 548 17.34 17.89 10.41
N ALA A 549 17.76 19.03 9.86
CA ALA A 549 18.06 19.18 8.44
C ALA A 549 19.20 18.25 8.00
N THR A 550 20.26 18.14 8.82
CA THR A 550 21.38 17.21 8.60
C THR A 550 20.89 15.77 8.56
N LYS A 551 20.09 15.34 9.55
CA LYS A 551 19.50 13.99 9.58
C LYS A 551 18.60 13.72 8.37
N GLN A 552 17.81 14.70 7.94
CA GLN A 552 16.96 14.57 6.76
C GLN A 552 17.81 14.32 5.50
N CYS A 553 18.87 15.11 5.32
CA CYS A 553 19.82 14.95 4.21
C CYS A 553 20.47 13.56 4.21
N GLU A 554 20.87 13.06 5.38
CA GLU A 554 21.40 11.69 5.52
C GLU A 554 20.39 10.61 5.11
N TYR A 555 19.12 10.74 5.52
CA TYR A 555 18.09 9.78 5.14
C TYR A 555 17.78 9.83 3.64
N GLU A 556 17.75 11.02 3.04
CA GLU A 556 17.57 11.21 1.59
C GLU A 556 18.74 10.63 0.80
N SER A 557 19.98 10.85 1.23
CA SER A 557 21.18 10.24 0.64
C SER A 557 21.15 8.72 0.70
N LYS A 558 20.80 8.15 1.88
CA LYS A 558 20.63 6.70 2.03
C LYS A 558 19.53 6.15 1.12
N LEU A 559 18.44 6.90 0.92
CA LEU A 559 17.34 6.50 0.03
C LEU A 559 17.81 6.42 -1.42
N MET A 560 18.55 7.42 -1.90
CA MET A 560 19.16 7.41 -3.23
C MET A 560 20.11 6.22 -3.42
N LEU A 561 20.89 5.87 -2.40
CA LEU A 561 21.78 4.70 -2.45
C LEU A 561 20.99 3.38 -2.50
N VAL A 562 19.83 3.27 -1.84
CA VAL A 562 18.97 2.07 -1.93
C VAL A 562 18.40 1.91 -3.34
N GLU A 563 17.99 3.02 -3.97
CA GLU A 563 17.55 3.02 -5.37
C GLU A 563 18.70 2.62 -6.31
N LYS A 564 19.90 3.19 -6.10
CA LYS A 564 21.11 2.81 -6.84
C LYS A 564 21.47 1.34 -6.67
N PHE A 565 21.36 0.78 -5.45
CA PHE A 565 21.60 -0.65 -5.21
C PHE A 565 20.66 -1.51 -6.06
N THR A 566 19.37 -1.17 -6.09
CA THR A 566 18.37 -1.90 -6.89
C THR A 566 18.70 -1.80 -8.38
N GLN A 567 19.07 -0.61 -8.86
CA GLN A 567 19.45 -0.39 -10.26
C GLN A 567 20.71 -1.16 -10.65
N THR A 568 21.76 -1.14 -9.82
CA THR A 568 23.01 -1.89 -10.04
C THR A 568 22.72 -3.39 -10.08
N LYS A 569 21.94 -3.91 -9.14
CA LYS A 569 21.55 -5.32 -9.10
C LYS A 569 20.81 -5.74 -10.38
N LEU A 570 19.86 -4.93 -10.85
CA LEU A 570 19.13 -5.21 -12.09
C LEU A 570 20.02 -5.12 -13.34
N SER A 571 20.95 -4.17 -13.38
CA SER A 571 21.92 -4.07 -14.47
C SER A 571 22.83 -5.30 -14.53
N MET A 572 23.24 -5.84 -13.38
CA MET A 572 24.06 -7.05 -13.33
C MET A 572 23.27 -8.30 -13.74
N LEU A 573 21.98 -8.38 -13.37
CA LEU A 573 21.09 -9.47 -13.75
C LEU A 573 20.97 -9.61 -15.28
N GLN A 574 21.08 -8.51 -16.02
CA GLN A 574 21.06 -8.51 -17.48
C GLN A 574 22.06 -9.50 -18.10
N SER A 575 23.25 -9.62 -17.51
CA SER A 575 24.27 -10.56 -18.00
C SER A 575 23.86 -12.02 -17.82
N ASN A 576 23.08 -12.34 -16.77
CA ASN A 576 22.53 -13.68 -16.57
C ASN A 576 21.38 -13.96 -17.53
N VAL A 577 20.53 -12.95 -17.80
CA VAL A 577 19.48 -13.03 -18.81
C VAL A 577 20.07 -13.37 -20.18
N GLU A 578 21.13 -12.68 -20.61
CA GLU A 578 21.77 -12.92 -21.91
C GLU A 578 22.35 -14.33 -22.05
N LYS A 579 22.76 -14.99 -20.96
CA LYS A 579 23.25 -16.39 -21.00
C LYS A 579 22.14 -17.38 -21.33
N VAL A 580 20.88 -17.08 -20.98
CA VAL A 580 19.72 -17.96 -21.20
C VAL A 580 18.97 -17.59 -22.47
N PHE A 581 18.66 -16.30 -22.64
CA PHE A 581 17.86 -15.79 -23.75
C PHE A 581 18.69 -15.28 -24.92
N GLY A 582 20.02 -15.30 -24.84
CA GLY A 582 20.90 -14.76 -25.87
C GLY A 582 20.80 -13.25 -26.02
N LYS A 583 21.44 -12.71 -27.06
CA LYS A 583 21.43 -11.27 -27.38
C LYS A 583 20.31 -10.87 -28.35
N ALA A 584 19.62 -11.84 -28.94
CA ALA A 584 18.57 -11.59 -29.91
C ALA A 584 17.29 -11.04 -29.26
N VAL A 585 17.07 -11.31 -27.97
CA VAL A 585 15.95 -10.77 -27.21
C VAL A 585 16.47 -10.09 -25.96
N LYS A 586 16.23 -8.79 -25.85
CA LYS A 586 16.66 -7.99 -24.71
C LYS A 586 15.52 -7.84 -23.71
N PHE A 587 15.72 -8.27 -22.47
CA PHE A 587 14.80 -7.93 -21.39
C PHE A 587 15.07 -6.50 -20.92
N THR A 588 13.99 -5.73 -20.78
CA THR A 588 14.02 -4.44 -20.09
C THR A 588 13.59 -4.67 -18.65
N LEU A 589 14.49 -4.42 -17.69
CA LEU A 589 14.24 -4.60 -16.25
C LEU A 589 14.02 -3.26 -15.51
N VAL A 590 14.46 -2.17 -16.13
CA VAL A 590 14.38 -0.80 -15.64
C VAL A 590 13.91 0.09 -16.78
N LYS A 591 12.90 0.93 -16.51
CA LYS A 591 12.37 1.90 -17.47
C LYS A 591 12.59 3.31 -16.93
N SER A 592 13.41 4.10 -17.60
CA SER A 592 13.58 5.52 -17.26
C SER A 592 12.31 6.32 -17.52
N ASN A 593 11.99 7.24 -16.61
CA ASN A 593 10.85 8.15 -16.71
C ASN A 593 11.26 9.49 -17.36
N ILE A 594 10.28 10.33 -17.68
CA ILE A 594 10.51 11.66 -18.27
C ILE A 594 11.33 12.55 -17.34
N LYS A 595 11.12 12.41 -16.02
CA LYS A 595 11.89 13.13 -15.02
C LYS A 595 13.27 12.49 -14.88
N GLU A 596 14.31 13.29 -15.06
CA GLU A 596 15.70 12.87 -14.90
C GLU A 596 15.92 12.21 -13.53
N GLY A 597 16.61 11.06 -13.53
CA GLY A 597 16.86 10.25 -12.33
C GLY A 597 15.68 9.43 -11.83
N SER A 598 14.47 9.57 -12.39
CA SER A 598 13.31 8.74 -12.05
C SER A 598 13.20 7.54 -12.98
N TRP A 599 12.84 6.38 -12.43
CA TRP A 599 12.67 5.15 -13.19
C TRP A 599 11.68 4.21 -12.49
N ASP A 600 11.10 3.30 -13.28
CA ASP A 600 10.21 2.25 -12.80
C ASP A 600 10.85 0.88 -12.97
N GLU A 601 10.64 0.01 -12.00
CA GLU A 601 10.90 -1.42 -12.13
C GLU A 601 9.93 -2.04 -13.13
N VAL A 602 10.45 -2.78 -14.11
CA VAL A 602 9.64 -3.46 -15.14
C VAL A 602 10.25 -4.83 -15.47
N CYS A 603 9.56 -5.63 -16.29
CA CYS A 603 10.15 -6.78 -16.94
C CYS A 603 9.37 -7.10 -18.21
N TYR A 604 9.98 -6.89 -19.36
CA TYR A 604 9.42 -7.34 -20.64
C TYR A 604 10.53 -7.57 -21.68
N PRO A 605 10.37 -8.56 -22.57
CA PRO A 605 11.32 -8.79 -23.64
C PRO A 605 11.11 -7.80 -24.80
N SER A 606 12.16 -7.61 -25.60
CA SER A 606 12.08 -6.99 -26.91
C SER A 606 11.66 -8.02 -27.98
N VAL A 607 11.29 -7.53 -29.16
CA VAL A 607 11.08 -8.35 -30.35
C VAL A 607 12.41 -8.99 -30.76
N PHE A 608 12.37 -10.24 -31.23
CA PHE A 608 13.53 -10.98 -31.71
C PHE A 608 14.30 -10.19 -32.78
N GLY A 609 15.57 -9.89 -32.50
CA GLY A 609 16.48 -9.13 -33.35
C GLY A 609 16.25 -7.62 -33.37
N LYS A 610 15.40 -7.07 -32.47
CA LYS A 610 15.05 -5.64 -32.41
C LYS A 610 15.01 -5.12 -30.97
N ASP A 611 15.20 -3.82 -30.80
CA ASP A 611 15.06 -3.13 -29.50
C ASP A 611 13.60 -2.75 -29.17
N THR A 612 12.66 -2.96 -30.10
CA THR A 612 11.24 -2.69 -29.90
C THR A 612 10.67 -3.61 -28.81
N PRO A 613 9.94 -3.10 -27.80
CA PRO A 613 9.26 -3.94 -26.81
C PRO A 613 8.31 -4.95 -27.48
N PHE A 614 8.26 -6.20 -27.00
CA PHE A 614 7.44 -7.28 -27.55
C PHE A 614 5.99 -6.85 -27.82
N LYS A 615 5.35 -6.18 -26.86
CA LYS A 615 3.96 -5.72 -26.97
C LYS A 615 3.69 -4.78 -28.17
N LYS A 616 4.73 -4.12 -28.67
CA LYS A 616 4.68 -3.20 -29.83
C LYS A 616 5.11 -3.86 -31.15
N GLY A 617 5.50 -5.13 -31.14
CA GLY A 617 5.80 -5.88 -32.36
C GLY A 617 4.55 -6.19 -33.17
N SER A 618 4.74 -6.50 -34.46
CA SER A 618 3.67 -7.08 -35.29
C SER A 618 3.28 -8.46 -34.75
N GLU A 619 2.12 -8.96 -35.17
CA GLU A 619 1.63 -10.26 -34.69
C GLU A 619 2.58 -11.41 -35.05
N SER A 620 3.13 -11.40 -36.28
CA SER A 620 4.17 -12.34 -36.70
C SER A 620 5.45 -12.25 -35.87
N GLU A 621 5.89 -11.04 -35.51
CA GLU A 621 7.05 -10.81 -34.66
C GLU A 621 6.82 -11.35 -33.24
N LYS A 622 5.61 -11.17 -32.70
CA LYS A 622 5.22 -11.71 -31.39
C LYS A 622 5.28 -13.23 -31.39
N ILE A 623 4.73 -13.89 -32.41
CA ILE A 623 4.78 -15.36 -32.52
C ILE A 623 6.22 -15.87 -32.58
N ILE A 624 7.05 -15.30 -33.47
CA ILE A 624 8.45 -15.71 -33.64
C ILE A 624 9.24 -15.50 -32.34
N THR A 625 9.06 -14.34 -31.70
CA THR A 625 9.74 -14.02 -30.45
C THR A 625 9.27 -14.91 -29.31
N GLY A 626 7.97 -15.16 -29.22
CA GLY A 626 7.37 -16.01 -28.20
C GLY A 626 7.85 -17.45 -28.28
N ILE A 627 7.91 -18.00 -29.50
CA ILE A 627 8.48 -19.35 -29.74
C ILE A 627 9.95 -19.38 -29.34
N TYR A 628 10.74 -18.36 -29.70
CA TYR A 628 12.14 -18.28 -29.25
C TYR A 628 12.27 -18.27 -27.72
N LEU A 629 11.43 -17.52 -27.01
CA LEU A 629 11.40 -17.51 -25.55
C LEU A 629 11.07 -18.90 -24.98
N ILE A 630 10.08 -19.60 -25.56
CA ILE A 630 9.72 -20.97 -25.21
C ILE A 630 10.94 -21.89 -25.36
N GLU A 631 11.65 -21.84 -26.50
CA GLU A 631 12.86 -22.65 -26.73
C GLU A 631 13.95 -22.39 -25.70
N CYS A 632 14.20 -21.13 -25.35
CA CYS A 632 15.17 -20.76 -24.32
C CYS A 632 14.80 -21.35 -22.95
N VAL A 633 13.53 -21.23 -22.54
CA VAL A 633 13.04 -21.80 -21.27
C VAL A 633 13.16 -23.32 -21.29
N LYS A 634 12.67 -23.97 -22.34
CA LYS A 634 12.74 -25.44 -22.49
C LYS A 634 14.18 -25.94 -22.35
N LYS A 635 15.10 -25.33 -23.09
CA LYS A 635 16.52 -25.68 -23.07
C LYS A 635 17.15 -25.50 -21.70
N LYS A 636 16.87 -24.38 -21.02
CA LYS A 636 17.45 -24.08 -19.70
C LYS A 636 16.93 -25.01 -18.61
N MET A 637 15.66 -25.40 -18.69
CA MET A 637 15.00 -26.24 -17.68
C MET A 637 15.02 -27.74 -18.02
N GLY A 638 15.51 -28.13 -19.20
CA GLY A 638 15.50 -29.52 -19.65
C GLY A 638 14.10 -30.06 -19.95
N ILE A 639 13.17 -29.19 -20.35
CA ILE A 639 11.79 -29.58 -20.70
C ILE A 639 11.78 -30.14 -22.13
N PRO A 640 11.09 -31.28 -22.38
CA PRO A 640 10.98 -31.85 -23.73
C PRO A 640 10.16 -30.96 -24.66
N ASP A 641 10.14 -31.29 -25.95
CA ASP A 641 9.25 -30.60 -26.90
C ASP A 641 7.79 -30.89 -26.56
N LEU A 642 7.04 -29.80 -26.34
CA LEU A 642 5.60 -29.78 -26.06
C LEU A 642 4.88 -29.01 -27.18
N PRO A 643 3.57 -29.23 -27.40
CA PRO A 643 2.82 -28.52 -28.43
C PRO A 643 2.81 -27.00 -28.19
N ILE A 644 2.96 -26.21 -29.26
CA ILE A 644 2.82 -24.75 -29.24
C ILE A 644 1.54 -24.36 -29.96
N ILE A 645 0.71 -23.55 -29.31
CA ILE A 645 -0.65 -23.23 -29.74
C ILE A 645 -0.83 -21.71 -29.87
N PHE A 646 -1.32 -21.22 -31.03
CA PHE A 646 -1.58 -19.78 -31.24
C PHE A 646 -2.65 -19.48 -32.30
N ASP A 647 -3.42 -18.41 -32.11
CA ASP A 647 -4.56 -18.01 -32.96
C ASP A 647 -4.22 -16.92 -34.01
N ALA A 648 -3.10 -17.07 -34.72
CA ALA A 648 -2.62 -16.04 -35.65
C ALA A 648 -1.73 -16.57 -36.79
N GLY A 649 -1.97 -17.80 -37.25
CA GLY A 649 -1.19 -18.40 -38.35
C GLY A 649 -1.33 -17.67 -39.69
N SER A 650 -2.39 -16.87 -39.89
CA SER A 650 -2.54 -15.98 -41.05
C SER A 650 -1.49 -14.88 -41.15
N GLU A 651 -0.92 -14.47 -40.01
CA GLU A 651 0.05 -13.37 -39.94
C GLU A 651 1.46 -13.83 -40.33
N LEU A 652 1.68 -15.14 -40.43
CA LEU A 652 2.95 -15.73 -40.83
C LEU A 652 2.97 -15.96 -42.35
N ASP A 653 3.95 -15.37 -43.02
CA ASP A 653 4.23 -15.70 -44.41
C ASP A 653 4.78 -17.14 -44.54
N THR A 654 4.71 -17.69 -45.75
CA THR A 654 5.17 -19.06 -46.05
C THR A 654 6.63 -19.27 -45.67
N GLN A 655 7.47 -18.25 -45.83
CA GLN A 655 8.88 -18.32 -45.43
C GLN A 655 9.00 -18.44 -43.91
N SER A 656 8.28 -17.64 -43.15
CA SER A 656 8.31 -17.63 -41.69
C SER A 656 7.85 -18.95 -41.12
N LEU A 657 6.75 -19.49 -41.65
CA LEU A 657 6.28 -20.83 -41.33
C LEU A 657 7.39 -21.87 -41.56
N ASN A 658 8.02 -21.86 -42.73
CA ASN A 658 8.97 -22.93 -43.09
C ASN A 658 10.36 -22.79 -42.45
N THR A 659 10.86 -21.57 -42.24
CA THR A 659 12.28 -21.35 -41.89
C THR A 659 12.52 -20.49 -40.66
N ARG A 660 11.54 -19.72 -40.16
CA ARG A 660 11.77 -18.78 -39.03
C ARG A 660 11.27 -19.25 -37.68
N LEU A 661 10.34 -20.22 -37.62
CA LEU A 661 9.81 -20.71 -36.34
C LEU A 661 10.77 -21.60 -35.54
N ASN A 662 11.97 -21.92 -36.06
CA ASN A 662 13.08 -22.65 -35.43
C ASN A 662 12.75 -23.47 -34.16
N THR A 663 11.86 -24.45 -34.28
CA THR A 663 11.38 -25.31 -33.19
C THR A 663 11.07 -26.70 -33.72
N ASN A 664 11.28 -27.72 -32.88
CA ASN A 664 10.85 -29.10 -33.12
C ASN A 664 9.51 -29.41 -32.45
N SER A 665 8.95 -28.46 -31.69
CA SER A 665 7.63 -28.59 -31.07
C SER A 665 6.55 -28.75 -32.14
N GLN A 666 5.56 -29.58 -31.84
CA GLN A 666 4.33 -29.64 -32.62
C GLN A 666 3.66 -28.26 -32.65
N LEU A 667 3.31 -27.77 -33.83
CA LEU A 667 2.64 -26.48 -34.00
C LEU A 667 1.15 -26.69 -34.26
N ILE A 668 0.30 -25.97 -33.54
CA ILE A 668 -1.14 -25.99 -33.69
C ILE A 668 -1.64 -24.54 -33.81
N MET A 669 -2.15 -24.18 -34.99
CA MET A 669 -2.50 -22.80 -35.28
C MET A 669 -3.75 -22.68 -36.15
N THR A 670 -4.29 -21.47 -36.24
CA THR A 670 -5.42 -21.15 -37.12
C THR A 670 -4.98 -20.29 -38.29
N LYS A 671 -5.68 -20.41 -39.43
CA LYS A 671 -5.52 -19.53 -40.58
C LYS A 671 -6.89 -19.18 -41.16
N VAL A 672 -7.14 -17.91 -41.42
CA VAL A 672 -8.34 -17.46 -42.14
C VAL A 672 -8.14 -17.68 -43.63
N ASP A 673 -9.11 -18.36 -44.25
CA ASP A 673 -9.26 -18.46 -45.70
C ASP A 673 -10.73 -18.76 -45.99
N ASP A 674 -11.45 -17.74 -46.46
CA ASP A 674 -12.86 -17.79 -46.85
C ASP A 674 -13.04 -17.89 -48.37
N ILE A 675 -11.94 -17.92 -49.13
CA ILE A 675 -11.94 -18.04 -50.59
C ILE A 675 -11.93 -19.52 -50.98
N ASN A 676 -11.04 -20.30 -50.36
CA ASN A 676 -10.81 -21.69 -50.73
C ASN A 676 -11.55 -22.71 -49.85
N TYR A 677 -12.07 -22.27 -48.70
CA TYR A 677 -12.70 -23.15 -47.71
C TYR A 677 -14.02 -22.57 -47.21
N THR A 678 -15.06 -23.39 -47.14
CA THR A 678 -16.39 -23.02 -46.62
C THR A 678 -16.57 -23.36 -45.13
N ASP A 679 -15.77 -24.30 -44.64
CA ASP A 679 -15.77 -24.84 -43.27
C ASP A 679 -14.34 -25.07 -42.78
N VAL A 680 -14.19 -25.39 -41.48
CA VAL A 680 -12.87 -25.62 -40.87
C VAL A 680 -12.25 -26.90 -41.43
N THR A 681 -11.09 -26.77 -42.06
CA THR A 681 -10.30 -27.87 -42.59
C THR A 681 -8.94 -27.90 -41.87
N LEU A 682 -8.43 -29.10 -41.58
CA LEU A 682 -7.09 -29.25 -41.02
C LEU A 682 -6.09 -29.51 -42.15
N LEU A 683 -5.14 -28.60 -42.33
CA LEU A 683 -3.95 -28.82 -43.15
C LEU A 683 -2.80 -29.31 -42.27
N LYS A 684 -2.14 -30.38 -42.69
CA LYS A 684 -1.00 -30.98 -41.99
C LYS A 684 0.26 -30.86 -42.84
N ALA A 685 1.38 -30.57 -42.22
CA ALA A 685 2.71 -30.58 -42.83
C ALA A 685 3.73 -31.25 -41.92
#